data_AF-A0A0F8V2V3-F1
#
_entry.id   AF-A0A0F8V2V3-F1
#
_cell.length_a   1.000
_cell.length_b   1.000
_cell.length_c   1.000
_cell.angle_alpha   90.00
_cell.angle_beta   90.00
_cell.angle_gamma   90.00
#
_symmetry.space_group_name_H-M   'P 1'
#
loop_
_entity.id
_entity.type
_entity.pdbx_description
1 polymer ?
#
loop_
_entity_poly.entity_id
_entity_poly.type
_entity_poly.pdbx_seq_one_letter_code
_entity_poly.pdbx_strand_id
1 'polypeptide(L)'
;MALLGPCLEQSKLSPTQLEELQKATHFDKKELQQWYKGFLKDCPSGTLTKEEFQKIYRQFFPFGDPSSFANYVFRVFDSDNSGMIDFKEFICALSVTSRGKMEDKLDWAFQLYDIDGDGKITYDEMLAIVEAIYKMVGSMVKLPEDEDTPEKRVRKIFRMMDKDENGSLDMEEFKEGSKRDETICTGKSPCTRCKTQNIPCQSRIRVFKFRDEVPALRQQYRSTPPSSQSPTSSVPPQPAKPAKSINSPPSDKDTDVPSRASLSKFEYKTVSLPLDEAISPSLSVRAISSQQTQIFTNYVLASFPCFFRCTESRVPINWVEYVDQRRGSMDSCFDWAVRACTFAYMGFLHDDTRYLDASQTLYIRALRGLATLLSDEETAKSDKVLASAIALAIFEKHNCTSSDAWIRHASGIRTLMKLRGPEAHLTGFGRAMYIVYRNFLITAALVEGEACFLEEPEWRALNEQIAADNAKLPNSSLYTDVVERGFLEVIKIPGYVKRTRQLHDLSSKEGAKFQATLLQDVQATRAALRGIYTEFGVSISMLRAGQDERDAFVGPLPHFFFDGYSSLFTRGLRLGLLILNYLVAIIDPKQRTTIDSENFALVANMAPNQSHLHPIAKTFKLPLTPPKSPGRPSLIIRSLITPETKQPPTTDWMDHIVTTMGLHAVHVSLVE
;
A
#
# COMPACT_ATOMS: atom_id res chain seq x y z
N MET A 1 15.11 -61.55 18.29
CA MET A 1 13.76 -61.33 18.84
C MET A 1 13.86 -60.22 19.88
N ALA A 2 12.86 -59.34 19.88
CA ALA A 2 12.57 -58.26 20.83
C ALA A 2 13.44 -56.99 20.71
N LEU A 3 12.91 -55.76 20.57
CA LEU A 3 11.53 -55.25 20.50
C LEU A 3 11.58 -53.89 19.79
N LEU A 4 10.80 -53.72 18.73
CA LEU A 4 10.46 -52.42 18.16
C LEU A 4 9.58 -51.68 19.17
N GLY A 5 10.02 -50.53 19.67
CA GLY A 5 9.20 -49.55 20.37
C GLY A 5 8.65 -48.51 19.38
N PRO A 6 7.36 -48.13 19.45
CA PRO A 6 6.70 -47.36 18.41
C PRO A 6 6.93 -45.86 18.62
N CYS A 7 7.80 -45.25 17.81
CA CYS A 7 7.79 -43.81 17.58
C CYS A 7 7.54 -43.58 16.09
N LEU A 8 6.45 -42.87 15.78
CA LEU A 8 5.95 -42.40 14.47
C LEU A 8 4.58 -42.96 14.05
N GLU A 9 3.60 -42.94 14.95
CA GLU A 9 2.19 -42.96 14.54
C GLU A 9 1.41 -41.89 15.31
N GLN A 10 1.49 -40.63 14.86
CA GLN A 10 0.41 -39.64 14.98
C GLN A 10 0.76 -38.34 14.23
N SER A 11 1.01 -38.45 12.93
CA SER A 11 1.05 -37.27 12.03
C SER A 11 -0.35 -36.67 11.75
N LYS A 12 -1.37 -37.14 12.47
CA LYS A 12 -2.77 -36.71 12.40
C LYS A 12 -3.39 -36.83 13.80
N LEU A 13 -4.07 -35.76 14.25
CA LEU A 13 -4.95 -35.79 15.43
C LEU A 13 -5.96 -36.93 15.28
N SER A 14 -6.25 -37.65 16.36
CA SER A 14 -7.28 -38.68 16.33
C SER A 14 -8.66 -38.05 16.05
N PRO A 15 -9.61 -38.79 15.45
CA PRO A 15 -10.95 -38.27 15.17
C PRO A 15 -11.67 -37.77 16.43
N THR A 16 -11.42 -38.38 17.58
CA THR A 16 -11.98 -37.99 18.88
C THR A 16 -11.35 -36.70 19.40
N GLN A 17 -10.02 -36.55 19.31
CA GLN A 17 -9.33 -35.30 19.69
C GLN A 17 -9.77 -34.13 18.82
N LEU A 18 -9.98 -34.34 17.52
CA LEU A 18 -10.49 -33.31 16.61
C LEU A 18 -11.90 -32.84 16.98
N GLU A 19 -12.76 -33.75 17.43
CA GLU A 19 -14.12 -33.40 17.85
C GLU A 19 -14.15 -32.70 19.21
N GLU A 20 -13.27 -33.08 20.14
CA GLU A 20 -13.09 -32.39 21.41
C GLU A 20 -12.55 -30.97 21.21
N LEU A 21 -11.51 -30.81 20.38
CA LEU A 21 -10.92 -29.51 20.06
C LEU A 21 -11.88 -28.62 19.27
N GLN A 22 -12.69 -29.18 18.36
CA GLN A 22 -13.71 -28.41 17.65
C GLN A 22 -14.85 -27.93 18.58
N LYS A 23 -15.13 -28.66 19.67
CA LYS A 23 -16.10 -28.21 20.68
C LYS A 23 -15.51 -27.17 21.63
N ALA A 24 -14.21 -27.27 21.93
CA ALA A 24 -13.52 -26.38 22.85
C ALA A 24 -13.01 -25.08 22.20
N THR A 25 -12.90 -25.02 20.86
CA THR A 25 -12.31 -23.90 20.14
C THR A 25 -13.20 -23.38 19.01
N HIS A 26 -12.93 -22.17 18.53
CA HIS A 26 -13.61 -21.55 17.38
C HIS A 26 -12.96 -21.89 16.03
N PHE A 27 -12.32 -23.06 15.93
CA PHE A 27 -11.60 -23.52 14.74
C PHE A 27 -12.27 -24.75 14.10
N ASP A 28 -12.25 -24.81 12.77
CA ASP A 28 -12.80 -25.93 12.02
C ASP A 28 -11.85 -27.14 11.99
N LYS A 29 -12.37 -28.35 11.73
CA LYS A 29 -11.57 -29.59 11.67
C LYS A 29 -10.34 -29.50 10.74
N LYS A 30 -10.44 -28.73 9.64
CA LYS A 30 -9.32 -28.50 8.71
C LYS A 30 -8.26 -27.59 9.32
N GLU A 31 -8.68 -26.52 10.01
CA GLU A 31 -7.78 -25.57 10.66
C GLU A 31 -7.05 -26.24 11.83
N LEU A 32 -7.74 -27.03 12.66
CA LEU A 32 -7.14 -27.77 13.77
C LEU A 32 -6.06 -28.76 13.30
N GLN A 33 -6.28 -29.43 12.16
CA GLN A 33 -5.26 -30.32 11.57
C GLN A 33 -4.05 -29.55 11.02
N GLN A 34 -4.23 -28.32 10.55
CA GLN A 34 -3.14 -27.48 10.07
C GLN A 34 -2.29 -26.97 11.23
N TRP A 35 -2.94 -26.44 12.27
CA TRP A 35 -2.27 -26.00 13.49
C TRP A 35 -1.47 -27.13 14.17
N TYR A 36 -2.01 -28.36 14.21
CA TYR A 36 -1.32 -29.50 14.81
C TYR A 36 -0.03 -29.86 14.07
N LYS A 37 -0.04 -29.74 12.74
CA LYS A 37 1.13 -29.98 11.91
C LYS A 37 2.19 -28.89 12.06
N GLY A 38 1.77 -27.62 12.17
CA GLY A 38 2.67 -26.49 12.45
C GLY A 38 3.35 -26.65 13.81
N PHE A 39 2.56 -26.97 14.84
CA PHE A 39 3.05 -27.19 16.19
C PHE A 39 4.07 -28.33 16.28
N LEU A 40 3.82 -29.47 15.62
CA LEU A 40 4.78 -30.59 15.56
C LEU A 40 6.05 -30.31 14.73
N LYS A 41 6.02 -29.31 13.85
CA LYS A 41 7.18 -28.91 13.04
C LYS A 41 8.12 -28.01 13.84
N ASP A 42 7.56 -27.09 14.62
CA ASP A 42 8.34 -26.16 15.44
C ASP A 42 8.73 -26.80 16.78
N CYS A 43 7.91 -27.73 17.29
CA CYS A 43 8.16 -28.56 18.46
C CYS A 43 8.07 -30.06 18.09
N PRO A 44 9.14 -30.67 17.55
CA PRO A 44 9.14 -32.09 17.13
C PRO A 44 8.84 -33.09 18.25
N SER A 45 8.99 -32.67 19.50
CA SER A 45 8.62 -33.38 20.73
C SER A 45 7.11 -33.47 20.95
N GLY A 46 6.31 -32.61 20.30
CA GLY A 46 4.87 -32.49 20.54
C GLY A 46 4.50 -31.73 21.82
N THR A 47 5.47 -31.10 22.46
CA THR A 47 5.31 -30.23 23.63
C THR A 47 6.28 -29.06 23.55
N LEU A 48 5.88 -27.89 24.04
CA LEU A 48 6.68 -26.67 24.02
C LEU A 48 7.21 -26.36 25.43
N THR A 49 8.53 -26.32 25.57
CA THR A 49 9.17 -26.02 26.87
C THR A 49 9.27 -24.52 27.13
N LYS A 50 9.45 -24.15 28.40
CA LYS A 50 9.58 -22.76 28.84
C LYS A 50 10.77 -22.04 28.18
N GLU A 51 11.88 -22.74 28.01
CA GLU A 51 13.10 -22.21 27.38
C GLU A 51 12.91 -21.93 25.89
N GLU A 52 12.19 -22.82 25.19
CA GLU A 52 11.84 -22.65 23.79
C GLU A 52 10.85 -21.49 23.60
N PHE A 53 9.85 -21.39 24.47
CA PHE A 53 8.89 -20.28 24.47
C PHE A 53 9.59 -18.91 24.69
N GLN A 54 10.54 -18.84 25.63
CA GLN A 54 11.35 -17.62 25.82
C GLN A 54 12.21 -17.29 24.59
N LYS A 55 12.78 -18.29 23.92
CA LYS A 55 13.60 -18.09 22.72
C LYS A 55 12.78 -17.49 21.58
N ILE A 56 11.53 -17.93 21.41
CA ILE A 56 10.58 -17.35 20.47
C ILE A 56 10.37 -15.87 20.79
N TYR A 57 10.07 -15.53 22.06
CA TYR A 57 9.89 -14.14 22.47
C TYR A 57 11.15 -13.26 22.28
N ARG A 58 12.36 -13.78 22.51
CA ARG A 58 13.62 -13.06 22.27
C ARG A 58 13.89 -12.74 20.80
N GLN A 59 13.39 -13.55 19.86
CA GLN A 59 13.49 -13.25 18.43
C GLN A 59 12.63 -12.04 18.03
N PHE A 60 11.49 -11.83 18.71
CA PHE A 60 10.59 -10.71 18.44
C PHE A 60 10.99 -9.40 19.16
N PHE A 61 11.63 -9.51 20.33
CA PHE A 61 12.06 -8.36 21.14
C PHE A 61 13.58 -8.37 21.38
N PRO A 62 14.41 -8.18 20.32
CA PRO A 62 15.86 -8.34 20.42
C PRO A 62 16.57 -7.24 21.22
N PHE A 63 15.86 -6.17 21.60
CA PHE A 63 16.40 -5.00 22.30
C PHE A 63 16.00 -4.90 23.78
N GLY A 64 15.15 -5.80 24.29
CA GLY A 64 14.71 -5.86 25.69
C GLY A 64 14.91 -7.24 26.30
N ASP A 65 14.47 -7.43 27.55
CA ASP A 65 14.47 -8.74 28.22
C ASP A 65 13.03 -9.28 28.34
N PRO A 66 12.56 -10.11 27.40
CA PRO A 66 11.21 -10.67 27.44
C PRO A 66 11.10 -11.87 28.39
N SER A 67 12.17 -12.29 29.06
CA SER A 67 12.21 -13.56 29.80
C SER A 67 11.16 -13.63 30.92
N SER A 68 10.98 -12.54 31.68
CA SER A 68 9.96 -12.46 32.73
C SER A 68 8.54 -12.48 32.17
N PHE A 69 8.26 -11.73 31.11
CA PHE A 69 6.92 -11.67 30.52
C PHE A 69 6.52 -12.98 29.83
N ALA A 70 7.45 -13.59 29.10
CA ALA A 70 7.25 -14.90 28.48
C ALA A 70 6.94 -15.98 29.52
N ASN A 71 7.49 -15.89 30.74
CA ASN A 71 7.16 -16.84 31.82
C ASN A 71 5.74 -16.69 32.34
N TYR A 72 5.24 -15.47 32.47
CA TYR A 72 3.86 -15.23 32.89
C TYR A 72 2.88 -15.73 31.84
N VAL A 73 3.13 -15.43 30.57
CA VAL A 73 2.31 -15.94 29.46
C VAL A 73 2.38 -17.47 29.39
N PHE A 74 3.55 -18.07 29.57
CA PHE A 74 3.71 -19.53 29.56
C PHE A 74 2.81 -20.21 30.61
N ARG A 75 2.75 -19.67 31.83
CA ARG A 75 1.90 -20.22 32.91
C ARG A 75 0.41 -20.18 32.56
N VAL A 76 -0.06 -19.13 31.88
CA VAL A 76 -1.47 -19.03 31.47
C VAL A 76 -1.79 -20.03 30.35
N PHE A 77 -0.80 -20.35 29.51
CA PHE A 77 -0.97 -21.37 28.48
C PHE A 77 -0.95 -22.79 29.07
N ASP A 78 -0.08 -23.07 30.04
CA ASP A 78 0.06 -24.36 30.75
C ASP A 78 -1.05 -24.55 31.80
N SER A 79 -2.24 -24.93 31.34
CA SER A 79 -3.45 -25.04 32.18
C SER A 79 -3.40 -26.24 33.12
N ASP A 80 -2.64 -27.29 32.78
CA ASP A 80 -2.46 -28.47 33.61
C ASP A 80 -1.22 -28.42 34.52
N ASN A 81 -0.43 -27.33 34.45
CA ASN A 81 0.83 -27.12 35.18
C ASN A 81 1.83 -28.27 34.98
N SER A 82 1.81 -28.90 33.81
CA SER A 82 2.75 -29.96 33.46
C SER A 82 4.17 -29.44 33.23
N GLY A 83 4.35 -28.12 33.16
CA GLY A 83 5.62 -27.45 32.86
C GLY A 83 5.96 -27.46 31.37
N MET A 84 5.04 -27.92 30.53
CA MET A 84 5.17 -28.00 29.09
C MET A 84 3.83 -27.69 28.43
N ILE A 85 3.79 -26.81 27.43
CA ILE A 85 2.53 -26.51 26.75
C ILE A 85 2.27 -27.60 25.70
N ASP A 86 1.13 -28.29 25.81
CA ASP A 86 0.70 -29.24 24.79
C ASP A 86 -0.07 -28.55 23.64
N PHE A 87 -0.35 -29.29 22.56
CA PHE A 87 -1.06 -28.71 21.42
C PHE A 87 -2.48 -28.23 21.76
N LYS A 88 -3.18 -28.94 22.67
CA LYS A 88 -4.56 -28.63 23.04
C LYS A 88 -4.60 -27.33 23.82
N GLU A 89 -3.68 -27.13 24.73
CA GLU A 89 -3.50 -25.91 25.51
C GLU A 89 -3.14 -24.72 24.61
N PHE A 90 -2.18 -24.93 23.70
CA PHE A 90 -1.78 -23.91 22.73
C PHE A 90 -2.96 -23.43 21.86
N ILE A 91 -3.73 -24.36 21.28
CA ILE A 91 -4.81 -24.00 20.34
C ILE A 91 -6.04 -23.43 21.06
N CYS A 92 -6.29 -23.85 22.31
CA CYS A 92 -7.34 -23.27 23.15
C CYS A 92 -7.01 -21.81 23.51
N ALA A 93 -5.79 -21.53 23.97
CA ALA A 93 -5.35 -20.18 24.28
C ALA A 93 -5.36 -19.27 23.04
N LEU A 94 -4.93 -19.80 21.88
CA LEU A 94 -5.00 -19.08 20.61
C LEU A 94 -6.44 -18.79 20.18
N SER A 95 -7.36 -19.73 20.40
CA SER A 95 -8.79 -19.56 20.08
C SER A 95 -9.40 -18.40 20.87
N VAL A 96 -9.11 -18.31 22.17
CA VAL A 96 -9.64 -17.26 23.05
C VAL A 96 -9.07 -15.89 22.68
N THR A 97 -7.75 -15.79 22.50
CA THR A 97 -7.07 -14.52 22.20
C THR A 97 -7.39 -13.98 20.79
N SER A 98 -7.53 -14.85 19.79
CA SER A 98 -7.78 -14.45 18.41
C SER A 98 -9.27 -14.30 18.06
N ARG A 99 -10.11 -15.30 18.41
CA ARG A 99 -11.52 -15.41 17.98
C ARG A 99 -12.53 -15.38 19.13
N GLY A 100 -12.08 -15.35 20.39
CA GLY A 100 -12.94 -15.26 21.57
C GLY A 100 -13.72 -13.94 21.64
N LYS A 101 -14.82 -13.96 22.40
CA LYS A 101 -15.61 -12.75 22.68
C LYS A 101 -14.83 -11.82 23.61
N MET A 102 -15.31 -10.58 23.74
CA MET A 102 -14.66 -9.61 24.63
C MET A 102 -14.60 -10.13 26.08
N GLU A 103 -15.65 -10.82 26.52
CA GLU A 103 -15.69 -11.46 27.84
C GLU A 103 -14.59 -12.52 27.99
N ASP A 104 -14.44 -13.43 27.01
CA ASP A 104 -13.43 -14.50 27.06
C ASP A 104 -11.99 -13.93 27.04
N LYS A 105 -11.76 -12.82 26.34
CA LYS A 105 -10.47 -12.11 26.32
C LYS A 105 -10.16 -11.42 27.64
N LEU A 106 -11.18 -10.87 28.30
CA LEU A 106 -11.06 -10.28 29.63
C LEU A 106 -10.75 -11.35 30.68
N ASP A 107 -11.42 -12.50 30.60
CA ASP A 107 -11.15 -13.66 31.46
C ASP A 107 -9.71 -14.16 31.28
N TRP A 108 -9.25 -14.25 30.04
CA TRP A 108 -7.87 -14.65 29.74
C TRP A 108 -6.84 -13.62 30.19
N ALA A 109 -7.13 -12.33 30.01
CA ALA A 109 -6.27 -11.26 30.51
C ALA A 109 -6.19 -11.25 32.04
N PHE A 110 -7.31 -11.52 32.73
CA PHE A 110 -7.33 -11.64 34.19
C PHE A 110 -6.40 -12.75 34.67
N GLN A 111 -6.46 -13.94 34.05
CA GLN A 111 -5.57 -15.06 34.37
C GLN A 111 -4.08 -14.75 34.15
N LEU A 112 -3.75 -13.79 33.27
CA LEU A 112 -2.39 -13.32 33.06
C LEU A 112 -1.91 -12.39 34.17
N TYR A 113 -2.79 -11.55 34.70
CA TYR A 113 -2.48 -10.63 35.78
C TYR A 113 -2.50 -11.29 37.17
N ASP A 114 -3.35 -12.29 37.37
CA ASP A 114 -3.44 -13.12 38.58
C ASP A 114 -2.25 -14.12 38.60
N ILE A 115 -1.25 -13.86 39.46
CA ILE A 115 0.01 -14.62 39.48
C ILE A 115 -0.09 -15.86 40.35
N ASP A 116 -0.77 -15.78 41.48
CA ASP A 116 -0.93 -16.89 42.40
C ASP A 116 -2.20 -17.74 42.16
N GLY A 117 -3.10 -17.26 41.29
CA GLY A 117 -4.32 -17.96 40.89
C GLY A 117 -5.40 -17.91 41.97
N ASP A 118 -5.34 -16.95 42.88
CA ASP A 118 -6.29 -16.82 43.99
C ASP A 118 -7.64 -16.20 43.57
N GLY A 119 -7.76 -15.80 42.29
CA GLY A 119 -8.96 -15.20 41.73
C GLY A 119 -9.08 -13.71 42.00
N LYS A 120 -8.00 -13.06 42.44
CA LYS A 120 -7.88 -11.62 42.67
C LYS A 120 -6.56 -11.12 42.09
N ILE A 121 -6.53 -9.86 41.65
CA ILE A 121 -5.28 -9.24 41.19
C ILE A 121 -4.84 -8.22 42.24
N THR A 122 -3.74 -8.51 42.92
CA THR A 122 -3.15 -7.60 43.90
C THR A 122 -2.27 -6.54 43.23
N TYR A 123 -1.99 -5.46 43.97
CA TYR A 123 -1.13 -4.37 43.48
C TYR A 123 0.25 -4.87 43.04
N ASP A 124 0.85 -5.77 43.81
CA ASP A 124 2.18 -6.30 43.57
C ASP A 124 2.22 -7.21 42.32
N GLU A 125 1.15 -7.95 42.06
CA GLU A 125 1.04 -8.80 40.87
C GLU A 125 0.90 -7.98 39.59
N MET A 126 0.04 -6.97 39.61
CA MET A 126 -0.09 -6.04 38.49
C MET A 126 1.23 -5.29 38.23
N LEU A 127 1.93 -4.89 39.29
CA LEU A 127 3.24 -4.26 39.18
C LEU A 127 4.27 -5.19 38.54
N ALA A 128 4.33 -6.45 38.94
CA ALA A 128 5.26 -7.43 38.38
C ALA A 128 5.04 -7.66 36.87
N ILE A 129 3.78 -7.70 36.40
CA ILE A 129 3.44 -7.81 34.97
C ILE A 129 3.81 -6.53 34.21
N VAL A 130 3.45 -5.36 34.74
CA VAL A 130 3.75 -4.07 34.09
C VAL A 130 5.27 -3.85 34.02
N GLU A 131 6.03 -4.15 35.07
CA GLU A 131 7.50 -4.11 35.03
C GLU A 131 8.09 -5.07 33.99
N ALA A 132 7.55 -6.28 33.87
CA ALA A 132 7.99 -7.25 32.87
C ALA A 132 7.73 -6.73 31.45
N ILE A 133 6.62 -6.02 31.22
CA ILE A 133 6.33 -5.35 29.94
C ILE A 133 7.33 -4.21 29.69
N TYR A 134 7.66 -3.39 30.69
CA TYR A 134 8.65 -2.31 30.54
C TYR A 134 10.06 -2.86 30.27
N LYS A 135 10.47 -3.96 30.91
CA LYS A 135 11.74 -4.67 30.64
C LYS A 135 11.77 -5.28 29.23
N MET A 136 10.64 -5.79 28.74
CA MET A 136 10.50 -6.33 27.40
C MET A 136 10.57 -5.25 26.30
N VAL A 137 9.95 -4.08 26.53
CA VAL A 137 9.87 -2.98 25.54
C VAL A 137 11.09 -2.05 25.59
N GLY A 138 11.83 -2.04 26.71
CA GLY A 138 13.00 -1.18 26.93
C GLY A 138 12.65 0.31 27.02
N SER A 139 13.65 1.19 27.13
CA SER A 139 13.49 2.67 27.23
C SER A 139 13.00 3.34 25.92
N MET A 140 12.14 2.69 25.15
CA MET A 140 11.68 3.11 23.82
C MET A 140 10.41 3.98 23.83
N VAL A 141 9.75 4.17 24.98
CA VAL A 141 8.52 4.97 25.10
C VAL A 141 8.73 6.08 26.12
N LYS A 142 8.65 7.36 25.71
CA LYS A 142 8.49 8.48 26.66
C LYS A 142 7.03 8.57 27.04
N LEU A 143 6.72 8.12 28.25
CA LEU A 143 5.39 8.21 28.83
C LEU A 143 5.18 9.59 29.47
N PRO A 144 3.93 10.05 29.60
CA PRO A 144 3.58 11.26 30.37
C PRO A 144 4.18 11.25 31.78
N GLU A 145 4.45 12.41 32.39
CA GLU A 145 5.08 12.51 33.73
C GLU A 145 4.25 11.83 34.86
N ASP A 146 2.95 11.60 34.65
CA ASP A 146 2.05 10.88 35.54
C ASP A 146 2.03 9.35 35.33
N GLU A 147 2.69 8.84 34.29
CA GLU A 147 2.79 7.40 33.94
C GLU A 147 4.23 6.96 33.59
N ASP A 148 5.21 7.82 33.88
CA ASP A 148 6.63 7.64 33.58
C ASP A 148 7.27 6.40 34.23
N THR A 149 6.63 5.88 35.26
CA THR A 149 7.09 4.79 36.11
C THR A 149 5.98 3.74 36.24
N PRO A 150 6.34 2.44 36.20
CA PRO A 150 5.37 1.35 36.28
C PRO A 150 4.50 1.45 37.54
N GLU A 151 5.04 1.92 38.67
CA GLU A 151 4.31 2.11 39.92
C GLU A 151 3.25 3.21 39.83
N LYS A 152 3.54 4.33 39.15
CA LYS A 152 2.54 5.38 38.96
C LYS A 152 1.39 4.89 38.06
N ARG A 153 1.71 4.11 37.03
CA ARG A 153 0.72 3.53 36.13
C ARG A 153 -0.20 2.53 36.85
N VAL A 154 0.37 1.62 37.65
CA VAL A 154 -0.40 0.65 38.43
C VAL A 154 -1.28 1.35 39.46
N ARG A 155 -0.77 2.35 40.19
CA ARG A 155 -1.59 3.16 41.12
C ARG A 155 -2.79 3.84 40.45
N LYS A 156 -2.60 4.31 39.21
CA LYS A 156 -3.69 4.94 38.43
C LYS A 156 -4.76 3.93 38.04
N ILE A 157 -4.35 2.72 37.64
CA ILE A 157 -5.26 1.62 37.29
C ILE A 157 -6.07 1.19 38.52
N PHE A 158 -5.40 0.91 39.65
CA PHE A 158 -6.08 0.54 40.89
C PHE A 158 -7.07 1.61 41.35
N ARG A 159 -6.68 2.88 41.39
CA ARG A 159 -7.59 3.98 41.77
C ARG A 159 -8.85 4.07 40.90
N MET A 160 -8.81 3.55 39.67
CA MET A 160 -9.94 3.61 38.75
C MET A 160 -10.79 2.34 38.75
N MET A 161 -10.20 1.19 39.06
CA MET A 161 -10.84 -0.13 38.95
C MET A 161 -11.24 -0.74 40.31
N ASP A 162 -10.46 -0.49 41.36
CA ASP A 162 -10.71 -0.93 42.74
C ASP A 162 -11.76 -0.01 43.37
N LYS A 163 -13.03 -0.44 43.35
CA LYS A 163 -14.15 0.42 43.76
C LYS A 163 -14.49 0.29 45.23
N ASP A 164 -14.22 -0.88 45.80
CA ASP A 164 -14.43 -1.15 47.21
C ASP A 164 -13.19 -0.81 48.07
N GLU A 165 -12.10 -0.38 47.42
CA GLU A 165 -10.82 0.01 48.01
C GLU A 165 -10.23 -1.10 48.88
N ASN A 166 -10.50 -2.36 48.52
CA ASN A 166 -10.04 -3.52 49.27
C ASN A 166 -8.56 -3.87 49.01
N GLY A 167 -7.92 -3.20 48.04
CA GLY A 167 -6.51 -3.38 47.68
C GLY A 167 -6.25 -4.54 46.70
N SER A 168 -7.30 -5.12 46.12
CA SER A 168 -7.27 -6.21 45.15
C SER A 168 -8.39 -6.04 44.12
N LEU A 169 -8.17 -6.43 42.87
CA LEU A 169 -9.22 -6.39 41.84
C LEU A 169 -9.83 -7.78 41.68
N ASP A 170 -11.13 -7.90 41.92
CA ASP A 170 -11.85 -9.12 41.55
C ASP A 170 -12.16 -9.16 40.04
N MET A 171 -12.62 -10.31 39.56
CA MET A 171 -12.93 -10.52 38.14
C MET A 171 -13.97 -9.53 37.59
N GLU A 172 -14.98 -9.16 38.39
CA GLU A 172 -16.05 -8.28 37.95
C GLU A 172 -15.59 -6.82 37.93
N GLU A 173 -14.80 -6.40 38.94
CA GLU A 173 -14.13 -5.10 38.99
C GLU A 173 -13.14 -4.94 37.85
N PHE A 174 -12.35 -5.97 37.54
CA PHE A 174 -11.43 -5.97 36.40
C PHE A 174 -12.17 -5.88 35.07
N LYS A 175 -13.25 -6.65 34.87
CA LYS A 175 -14.08 -6.59 33.65
C LYS A 175 -14.78 -5.24 33.50
N GLU A 176 -15.29 -4.67 34.58
CA GLU A 176 -15.98 -3.39 34.55
C GLU A 176 -15.00 -2.22 34.37
N GLY A 177 -13.87 -2.26 35.08
CA GLY A 177 -12.77 -1.32 34.94
C GLY A 177 -12.20 -1.31 33.53
N SER A 178 -11.93 -2.48 32.96
CA SER A 178 -11.42 -2.64 31.59
C SER A 178 -12.43 -2.25 30.51
N LYS A 179 -13.74 -2.26 30.79
CA LYS A 179 -14.78 -1.70 29.91
C LYS A 179 -14.84 -0.16 29.97
N ARG A 180 -14.42 0.45 31.08
CA ARG A 180 -14.36 1.91 31.26
C ARG A 180 -13.05 2.51 30.76
N ASP A 181 -11.97 1.74 30.78
CA ASP A 181 -10.67 2.11 30.23
C ASP A 181 -10.41 1.44 28.87
N GLU A 182 -10.67 2.18 27.78
CA GLU A 182 -10.38 1.74 26.40
C GLU A 182 -8.88 1.47 26.13
N THR A 183 -7.97 1.86 27.03
CA THR A 183 -6.52 1.60 26.87
C THR A 183 -6.10 0.18 27.27
N ILE A 184 -6.89 -0.50 28.12
CA ILE A 184 -6.55 -1.86 28.58
C ILE A 184 -7.07 -2.94 27.63
N CYS A 185 -8.20 -2.72 26.93
CA CYS A 185 -8.83 -3.77 26.11
C CYS A 185 -8.90 -3.54 24.60
N THR A 186 -8.84 -2.32 24.08
CA THR A 186 -9.16 -2.11 22.65
C THR A 186 -8.28 -1.14 21.89
N GLY A 187 -7.48 -0.28 22.52
CA GLY A 187 -6.60 0.65 21.80
C GLY A 187 -7.34 1.48 20.72
N LYS A 188 -8.64 1.74 20.92
CA LYS A 188 -9.50 2.48 19.98
C LYS A 188 -10.41 3.41 20.76
N SER A 189 -10.35 4.70 20.45
CA SER A 189 -11.23 5.73 21.02
C SER A 189 -12.54 5.90 20.23
N PRO A 190 -13.64 6.41 20.82
CA PRO A 190 -14.90 6.64 20.13
C PRO A 190 -14.80 7.85 19.21
N CYS A 191 -15.55 7.86 18.11
CA CYS A 191 -15.52 8.96 17.16
C CYS A 191 -15.99 10.28 17.79
N THR A 192 -15.36 11.38 17.37
CA THR A 192 -15.53 12.73 17.93
C THR A 192 -16.98 13.22 17.95
N ARG A 193 -17.81 12.71 17.02
CA ARG A 193 -19.24 13.07 16.87
C ARG A 193 -20.14 12.48 17.96
N CYS A 194 -19.91 11.24 18.38
CA CYS A 194 -20.67 10.64 19.50
C CYS A 194 -20.21 11.20 20.84
N LYS A 195 -18.92 11.57 20.94
CA LYS A 195 -18.31 12.23 22.11
C LYS A 195 -18.86 13.65 22.34
N THR A 196 -19.18 14.38 21.28
CA THR A 196 -19.77 15.73 21.37
C THR A 196 -21.27 15.73 21.65
N GLN A 197 -22.00 14.68 21.27
CA GLN A 197 -23.45 14.63 21.43
C GLN A 197 -23.93 13.83 22.65
N ASN A 198 -23.02 13.20 23.39
CA ASN A 198 -23.32 12.37 24.57
C ASN A 198 -24.41 11.31 24.31
N ILE A 199 -24.37 10.68 23.13
CA ILE A 199 -25.32 9.65 22.69
C ILE A 199 -24.56 8.34 22.47
N PRO A 200 -25.08 7.17 22.92
CA PRO A 200 -24.47 5.88 22.63
C PRO A 200 -24.36 5.62 21.11
N CYS A 201 -23.19 5.17 20.66
CA CYS A 201 -22.92 4.88 19.26
C CYS A 201 -23.68 3.62 18.81
N GLN A 202 -24.73 3.79 17.99
CA GLN A 202 -25.60 2.68 17.55
C GLN A 202 -25.06 1.90 16.34
N SER A 203 -23.80 1.47 16.36
CA SER A 203 -23.32 0.46 15.39
C SER A 203 -23.92 -0.92 15.70
N ARG A 204 -25.23 -1.08 15.45
CA ARG A 204 -25.85 -2.41 15.35
C ARG A 204 -25.19 -3.14 14.18
N ILE A 205 -24.54 -4.27 14.48
CA ILE A 205 -24.11 -5.27 13.51
C ILE A 205 -25.33 -5.62 12.64
N ARG A 206 -25.30 -5.25 11.35
CA ARG A 206 -26.25 -5.81 10.38
C ARG A 206 -25.81 -7.24 10.11
N VAL A 207 -26.55 -8.21 10.64
CA VAL A 207 -26.41 -9.61 10.25
C VAL A 207 -26.91 -9.73 8.81
N PHE A 208 -25.99 -9.98 7.87
CA PHE A 208 -26.35 -10.33 6.50
C PHE A 208 -27.00 -11.72 6.50
N LYS A 209 -28.23 -11.80 6.00
CA LYS A 209 -28.86 -13.07 5.64
C LYS A 209 -28.58 -13.29 4.15
N PHE A 210 -27.71 -14.25 3.83
CA PHE A 210 -27.49 -14.68 2.45
C PHE A 210 -28.80 -15.19 1.86
N ARG A 211 -29.27 -14.57 0.78
CA ARG A 211 -30.26 -15.19 -0.11
C ARG A 211 -29.49 -15.88 -1.23
N ASP A 212 -29.70 -17.18 -1.35
CA ASP A 212 -29.16 -17.95 -2.45
C ASP A 212 -29.96 -17.62 -3.73
N GLU A 213 -29.38 -16.80 -4.62
CA GLU A 213 -29.96 -16.44 -5.92
C GLU A 213 -29.61 -17.45 -7.03
N VAL A 214 -28.87 -18.52 -6.70
CA VAL A 214 -28.52 -19.59 -7.65
C VAL A 214 -29.74 -20.23 -8.32
N PRO A 215 -30.91 -20.41 -7.66
CA PRO A 215 -32.10 -20.92 -8.34
C PRO A 215 -32.65 -19.97 -9.41
N ALA A 216 -32.61 -18.65 -9.17
CA ALA A 216 -33.11 -17.63 -10.10
C ALA A 216 -32.19 -17.48 -11.31
N LEU A 217 -30.87 -17.51 -11.10
CA LEU A 217 -29.86 -17.49 -12.17
C LEU A 217 -29.88 -18.78 -13.01
N ARG A 218 -30.14 -19.95 -12.41
CA ARG A 218 -30.32 -21.22 -13.16
C ARG A 218 -31.58 -21.22 -14.03
N GLN A 219 -32.60 -20.45 -13.67
CA GLN A 219 -33.81 -20.28 -14.49
C GLN A 219 -33.56 -19.34 -15.67
N GLN A 220 -32.71 -18.32 -15.49
CA GLN A 220 -32.35 -17.34 -16.52
C GLN A 220 -31.40 -17.90 -17.60
N TYR A 221 -30.59 -18.91 -17.25
CA TYR A 221 -29.60 -19.53 -18.15
C TYR A 221 -29.95 -20.96 -18.61
N ARG A 222 -31.22 -21.39 -18.50
CA ARG A 222 -31.66 -22.63 -19.14
C ARG A 222 -31.83 -22.40 -20.64
N SER A 223 -30.80 -22.76 -21.39
CA SER A 223 -30.84 -22.83 -22.86
C SER A 223 -31.79 -23.96 -23.28
N THR A 224 -32.96 -23.62 -23.82
CA THR A 224 -33.82 -24.56 -24.54
C THR A 224 -33.22 -24.80 -25.94
N PRO A 225 -33.06 -26.06 -26.39
CA PRO A 225 -32.59 -26.33 -27.76
C PRO A 225 -33.69 -26.00 -28.78
N PRO A 226 -33.35 -25.61 -30.03
CA PRO A 226 -34.35 -25.19 -31.00
C PRO A 226 -35.08 -26.40 -31.59
N SER A 227 -36.35 -26.56 -31.26
CA SER A 227 -37.29 -27.40 -32.00
C SER A 227 -37.95 -26.59 -33.11
N SER A 228 -37.83 -27.14 -34.32
CA SER A 228 -38.68 -26.91 -35.50
C SER A 228 -40.12 -26.52 -35.19
N GLN A 229 -40.64 -25.45 -35.83
CA GLN A 229 -41.89 -25.45 -36.61
C GLN A 229 -42.18 -24.06 -37.22
N SER A 230 -42.69 -24.13 -38.45
CA SER A 230 -43.10 -23.10 -39.42
C SER A 230 -44.17 -22.12 -38.93
N PRO A 231 -44.44 -21.05 -39.72
CA PRO A 231 -45.73 -21.05 -40.41
C PRO A 231 -45.68 -20.61 -41.90
N THR A 232 -46.28 -21.46 -42.72
CA THR A 232 -47.18 -21.21 -43.85
C THR A 232 -47.07 -19.90 -44.66
N SER A 233 -46.74 -20.12 -45.93
CA SER A 233 -46.90 -19.24 -47.09
C SER A 233 -48.35 -19.05 -47.56
N SER A 234 -48.60 -17.94 -48.23
CA SER A 234 -49.55 -17.84 -49.36
C SER A 234 -48.94 -16.96 -50.50
N VAL A 235 -48.06 -17.55 -51.33
CA VAL A 235 -48.26 -17.93 -52.77
C VAL A 235 -48.92 -16.88 -53.72
N PRO A 236 -48.61 -16.76 -55.05
CA PRO A 236 -47.37 -16.93 -55.89
C PRO A 236 -47.29 -15.92 -57.11
N PRO A 237 -46.58 -16.13 -58.27
CA PRO A 237 -45.11 -16.24 -58.49
C PRO A 237 -44.52 -15.56 -59.78
N GLN A 238 -43.18 -15.67 -59.92
CA GLN A 238 -42.33 -15.75 -61.17
C GLN A 238 -41.93 -14.48 -61.97
N PRO A 239 -40.88 -14.52 -62.85
CA PRO A 239 -39.50 -15.01 -62.64
C PRO A 239 -38.40 -14.07 -63.26
N ALA A 240 -37.14 -14.47 -63.09
CA ALA A 240 -35.85 -13.81 -63.38
C ALA A 240 -35.55 -13.31 -64.83
N LYS A 241 -34.59 -12.35 -64.98
CA LYS A 241 -33.33 -12.41 -65.80
C LYS A 241 -32.58 -11.03 -65.93
N PRO A 242 -31.32 -10.97 -66.47
CA PRO A 242 -30.24 -10.12 -65.96
C PRO A 242 -29.68 -9.02 -66.90
N ALA A 243 -28.71 -8.26 -66.36
CA ALA A 243 -27.52 -7.62 -66.97
C ALA A 243 -27.68 -6.31 -67.79
N LYS A 244 -26.86 -5.27 -67.47
CA LYS A 244 -25.69 -4.80 -68.25
C LYS A 244 -25.23 -3.38 -67.85
N SER A 245 -23.92 -3.18 -68.03
CA SER A 245 -23.09 -1.97 -67.92
C SER A 245 -23.51 -0.81 -68.83
N ILE A 246 -22.97 0.40 -68.60
CA ILE A 246 -22.23 1.23 -69.59
C ILE A 246 -21.58 2.48 -68.93
N ASN A 247 -20.25 2.54 -69.07
CA ASN A 247 -19.28 3.64 -69.31
C ASN A 247 -19.67 5.15 -69.19
N SER A 248 -19.02 5.88 -68.24
CA SER A 248 -17.94 6.91 -68.36
C SER A 248 -18.00 8.07 -69.43
N PRO A 249 -17.12 9.12 -69.41
CA PRO A 249 -17.23 10.50 -68.85
C PRO A 249 -16.84 11.59 -69.92
N PRO A 250 -16.09 12.72 -69.70
CA PRO A 250 -16.12 13.92 -68.79
C PRO A 250 -16.08 15.31 -69.53
N SER A 251 -15.86 16.42 -68.76
CA SER A 251 -15.05 17.66 -69.01
C SER A 251 -15.68 19.02 -69.41
N ASP A 252 -15.39 20.09 -68.63
CA ASP A 252 -14.65 21.36 -68.98
C ASP A 252 -14.88 22.48 -67.90
N LYS A 253 -13.83 23.04 -67.23
CA LYS A 253 -13.05 24.31 -67.42
C LYS A 253 -13.85 25.63 -67.26
N ASP A 254 -13.42 26.76 -66.69
CA ASP A 254 -12.31 27.29 -65.86
C ASP A 254 -12.71 28.75 -65.45
N THR A 255 -12.27 29.29 -64.28
CA THR A 255 -11.76 30.69 -64.01
C THR A 255 -11.53 30.99 -62.50
N ASP A 256 -10.26 31.21 -62.11
CA ASP A 256 -9.53 32.04 -61.08
C ASP A 256 -10.26 32.71 -59.87
N VAL A 257 -9.78 32.84 -58.59
CA VAL A 257 -8.51 33.21 -57.88
C VAL A 257 -8.59 32.69 -56.39
N PRO A 258 -7.51 32.48 -55.58
CA PRO A 258 -7.40 31.33 -54.69
C PRO A 258 -7.83 31.52 -53.22
N SER A 259 -8.47 30.50 -52.65
CA SER A 259 -8.69 30.37 -51.21
C SER A 259 -8.16 29.03 -50.68
N ARG A 260 -7.13 29.17 -49.83
CA ARG A 260 -6.73 28.35 -48.67
C ARG A 260 -7.37 26.96 -48.47
N ALA A 261 -7.15 26.01 -49.39
CA ALA A 261 -7.40 24.59 -49.14
C ALA A 261 -6.71 23.66 -50.16
N SER A 262 -5.40 23.43 -50.07
CA SER A 262 -4.78 22.17 -50.56
C SER A 262 -3.32 22.02 -50.10
N LEU A 263 -3.10 21.30 -49.00
CA LEU A 263 -1.93 20.45 -48.82
C LEU A 263 -2.44 19.05 -48.47
N SER A 264 -3.03 18.38 -49.46
CA SER A 264 -3.30 16.95 -49.43
C SER A 264 -2.76 16.32 -50.70
N LYS A 265 -1.60 15.67 -50.57
CA LYS A 265 -1.16 14.48 -51.32
C LYS A 265 0.20 14.03 -50.76
N PHE A 266 0.17 13.37 -49.60
CA PHE A 266 1.10 12.29 -49.34
C PHE A 266 0.34 11.01 -49.72
N GLU A 267 0.78 10.39 -50.81
CA GLU A 267 0.26 9.11 -51.29
C GLU A 267 0.79 8.02 -50.36
N TYR A 268 -0.05 7.53 -49.45
CA TYR A 268 0.28 6.38 -48.62
C TYR A 268 0.29 5.14 -49.52
N LYS A 269 1.47 4.52 -49.72
CA LYS A 269 1.52 3.13 -50.16
C LYS A 269 0.76 2.30 -49.13
N THR A 270 -0.40 1.78 -49.53
CA THR A 270 -1.14 0.80 -48.75
C THR A 270 -0.26 -0.42 -48.61
N VAL A 271 0.21 -0.69 -47.39
CA VAL A 271 0.84 -1.97 -47.06
C VAL A 271 -0.24 -3.02 -47.26
N SER A 272 -0.04 -3.94 -48.21
CA SER A 272 -0.92 -5.08 -48.41
C SER A 272 -0.89 -5.93 -47.14
N LEU A 273 -1.99 -5.91 -46.40
CA LEU A 273 -2.18 -6.73 -45.22
C LEU A 273 -2.22 -8.22 -45.64
N PRO A 274 -1.67 -9.14 -44.82
CA PRO A 274 -1.75 -10.58 -45.09
C PRO A 274 -3.21 -11.04 -45.23
N LEU A 275 -3.43 -12.14 -45.96
CA LEU A 275 -4.74 -12.67 -46.34
C LEU A 275 -5.72 -12.80 -45.15
N ASP A 276 -5.21 -13.04 -43.95
CA ASP A 276 -5.97 -13.20 -42.70
C ASP A 276 -6.70 -11.90 -42.26
N GLU A 277 -6.12 -10.73 -42.55
CA GLU A 277 -6.74 -9.41 -42.28
C GLU A 277 -7.83 -9.04 -43.30
N ALA A 278 -7.81 -9.66 -44.49
CA ALA A 278 -8.84 -9.46 -45.51
C ALA A 278 -10.11 -10.30 -45.26
N ILE A 279 -10.00 -11.41 -44.52
CA ILE A 279 -11.08 -12.39 -44.35
C ILE A 279 -11.90 -12.13 -43.08
N SER A 280 -11.31 -11.55 -42.02
CA SER A 280 -12.03 -11.17 -40.80
C SER A 280 -11.37 -10.04 -40.01
N PRO A 281 -11.62 -8.76 -40.36
CA PRO A 281 -11.05 -7.60 -39.67
C PRO A 281 -11.35 -7.59 -38.15
N SER A 282 -12.49 -8.17 -37.75
CA SER A 282 -12.91 -8.24 -36.35
C SER A 282 -12.10 -9.23 -35.52
N LEU A 283 -11.52 -10.28 -36.12
CA LEU A 283 -10.67 -11.24 -35.41
C LEU A 283 -9.25 -10.71 -35.24
N SER A 284 -8.66 -10.09 -36.26
CA SER A 284 -7.32 -9.49 -36.18
C SER A 284 -7.29 -8.32 -35.20
N VAL A 285 -8.29 -7.42 -35.25
CA VAL A 285 -8.41 -6.33 -34.29
C VAL A 285 -8.62 -6.86 -32.86
N ARG A 286 -9.43 -7.91 -32.67
CA ARG A 286 -9.60 -8.56 -31.35
C ARG A 286 -8.32 -9.25 -30.87
N ALA A 287 -7.56 -9.89 -31.75
CA ALA A 287 -6.30 -10.54 -31.43
C ALA A 287 -5.24 -9.50 -31.01
N ILE A 288 -5.06 -8.44 -31.79
CA ILE A 288 -4.14 -7.32 -31.46
C ILE A 288 -4.59 -6.64 -30.15
N SER A 289 -5.89 -6.46 -29.94
CA SER A 289 -6.41 -5.86 -28.71
C SER A 289 -6.20 -6.74 -27.49
N SER A 290 -6.35 -8.07 -27.63
CA SER A 290 -6.09 -9.02 -26.55
C SER A 290 -4.61 -9.11 -26.21
N GLN A 291 -3.74 -9.05 -27.22
CA GLN A 291 -2.30 -8.98 -27.02
C GLN A 291 -1.89 -7.68 -26.32
N GLN A 292 -2.50 -6.54 -26.69
CA GLN A 292 -2.20 -5.25 -26.04
C GLN A 292 -2.49 -5.28 -24.53
N THR A 293 -3.63 -5.83 -24.09
CA THR A 293 -3.92 -5.96 -22.65
C THR A 293 -2.89 -6.87 -21.97
N GLN A 294 -2.57 -8.04 -22.54
CA GLN A 294 -1.61 -8.95 -21.95
C GLN A 294 -0.21 -8.34 -21.81
N ILE A 295 0.28 -7.67 -22.87
CA ILE A 295 1.57 -7.00 -22.85
C ILE A 295 1.55 -5.85 -21.83
N PHE A 296 0.45 -5.10 -21.75
CA PHE A 296 0.30 -4.04 -20.75
C PHE A 296 0.31 -4.59 -19.32
N THR A 297 -0.38 -5.71 -19.05
CA THR A 297 -0.31 -6.40 -17.75
C THR A 297 1.11 -6.82 -17.41
N ASN A 298 1.84 -7.42 -18.36
CA ASN A 298 3.24 -7.82 -18.16
C ASN A 298 4.13 -6.60 -17.86
N TYR A 299 3.94 -5.51 -18.60
CA TYR A 299 4.64 -4.25 -18.37
C TYR A 299 4.36 -3.70 -16.96
N VAL A 300 3.09 -3.65 -16.53
CA VAL A 300 2.72 -3.18 -15.18
C VAL A 300 3.34 -4.07 -14.11
N LEU A 301 3.31 -5.39 -14.27
CA LEU A 301 3.91 -6.32 -13.30
C LEU A 301 5.44 -6.29 -13.30
N ALA A 302 6.08 -5.90 -14.41
CA ALA A 302 7.52 -5.70 -14.45
C ALA A 302 7.94 -4.38 -13.81
N SER A 303 7.25 -3.29 -14.13
CA SER A 303 7.60 -1.93 -13.69
C SER A 303 7.09 -1.58 -12.28
N PHE A 304 5.95 -2.13 -11.86
CA PHE A 304 5.26 -1.83 -10.60
C PHE A 304 4.77 -3.08 -9.85
N PRO A 305 5.57 -4.16 -9.72
CA PRO A 305 5.13 -5.44 -9.16
C PRO A 305 4.44 -5.32 -7.81
N CYS A 306 5.11 -4.73 -6.81
CA CYS A 306 4.60 -4.72 -5.44
C CYS A 306 3.51 -3.67 -5.28
N PHE A 307 3.70 -2.47 -5.86
CA PHE A 307 2.72 -1.41 -5.78
C PHE A 307 1.39 -1.80 -6.40
N PHE A 308 1.40 -2.35 -7.62
CA PHE A 308 0.18 -2.77 -8.30
C PHE A 308 -0.56 -3.83 -7.47
N ARG A 309 0.14 -4.89 -7.07
CA ARG A 309 -0.43 -5.99 -6.29
C ARG A 309 -0.98 -5.53 -4.93
N CYS A 310 -0.31 -4.63 -4.23
CA CYS A 310 -0.77 -4.13 -2.93
C CYS A 310 -1.88 -3.07 -3.01
N THR A 311 -2.18 -2.52 -4.20
CA THR A 311 -3.16 -1.43 -4.39
C THR A 311 -4.32 -1.79 -5.32
N GLU A 312 -4.27 -2.89 -6.07
CA GLU A 312 -5.29 -3.26 -7.05
C GLU A 312 -6.69 -3.40 -6.44
N SER A 313 -6.80 -3.86 -5.19
CA SER A 313 -8.07 -3.98 -4.47
C SER A 313 -8.54 -2.69 -3.77
N ARG A 314 -7.75 -1.61 -3.82
CA ARG A 314 -8.04 -0.32 -3.15
C ARG A 314 -8.69 0.70 -4.09
N VAL A 315 -8.84 0.34 -5.36
CA VAL A 315 -9.45 1.17 -6.39
C VAL A 315 -10.68 0.45 -6.95
N PRO A 316 -11.75 1.18 -7.31
CA PRO A 316 -12.92 0.58 -7.96
C PRO A 316 -12.60 -0.07 -9.31
N ILE A 317 -11.60 0.46 -10.01
CA ILE A 317 -11.11 -0.04 -11.29
C ILE A 317 -9.60 0.23 -11.36
N ASN A 318 -8.81 -0.79 -11.66
CA ASN A 318 -7.36 -0.63 -11.83
C ASN A 318 -6.97 -0.33 -13.29
N TRP A 319 -5.69 0.01 -13.52
CA TRP A 319 -5.20 0.37 -14.86
C TRP A 319 -5.28 -0.78 -15.88
N VAL A 320 -5.07 -2.03 -15.44
CA VAL A 320 -5.15 -3.20 -16.31
C VAL A 320 -6.60 -3.44 -16.72
N GLU A 321 -7.54 -3.38 -15.77
CA GLU A 321 -8.98 -3.48 -16.03
C GLU A 321 -9.47 -2.34 -16.93
N TYR A 322 -8.97 -1.11 -16.73
CA TYR A 322 -9.33 0.02 -17.58
C TYR A 322 -8.87 -0.17 -19.03
N VAL A 323 -7.66 -0.69 -19.25
CA VAL A 323 -7.19 -1.04 -20.60
C VAL A 323 -8.00 -2.20 -21.18
N ASP A 324 -8.38 -3.18 -20.36
CA ASP A 324 -9.18 -4.33 -20.76
C ASP A 324 -10.60 -3.95 -21.20
N GLN A 325 -11.28 -3.10 -20.44
CA GLN A 325 -12.63 -2.61 -20.75
C GLN A 325 -12.69 -1.79 -22.05
N ARG A 326 -11.55 -1.25 -22.48
CA ARG A 326 -11.41 -0.46 -23.72
C ARG A 326 -11.08 -1.30 -24.95
N ARG A 327 -11.09 -2.64 -24.85
CA ARG A 327 -10.85 -3.54 -25.99
C ARG A 327 -11.69 -3.14 -27.21
N GLY A 328 -11.02 -2.97 -28.35
CA GLY A 328 -11.63 -2.55 -29.61
C GLY A 328 -11.74 -1.03 -29.84
N SER A 329 -11.45 -0.18 -28.85
CA SER A 329 -11.48 1.30 -28.97
C SER A 329 -10.11 1.88 -29.38
N MET A 330 -9.44 1.28 -30.37
CA MET A 330 -7.99 1.50 -30.63
C MET A 330 -7.58 2.89 -31.15
N ASP A 331 -8.52 3.78 -31.45
CA ASP A 331 -8.22 5.05 -32.15
C ASP A 331 -8.08 6.26 -31.23
N SER A 332 -7.57 6.07 -30.01
CA SER A 332 -7.54 7.11 -28.97
C SER A 332 -6.12 7.53 -28.57
N CYS A 333 -5.95 8.80 -28.16
CA CYS A 333 -4.68 9.33 -27.63
C CYS A 333 -4.10 8.47 -26.51
N PHE A 334 -4.96 7.95 -25.63
CA PHE A 334 -4.56 7.09 -24.53
C PHE A 334 -3.98 5.76 -25.03
N ASP A 335 -4.57 5.18 -26.07
CA ASP A 335 -4.13 3.91 -26.62
C ASP A 335 -2.77 4.05 -27.31
N TRP A 336 -2.51 5.19 -27.97
CA TRP A 336 -1.18 5.52 -28.48
C TRP A 336 -0.15 5.66 -27.35
N ALA A 337 -0.50 6.30 -26.24
CA ALA A 337 0.39 6.45 -25.09
C ALA A 337 0.71 5.10 -24.41
N VAL A 338 -0.31 4.25 -24.21
CA VAL A 338 -0.15 2.89 -23.67
C VAL A 338 0.74 2.06 -24.58
N ARG A 339 0.53 2.12 -25.91
CA ARG A 339 1.37 1.41 -26.89
C ARG A 339 2.80 1.92 -26.90
N ALA A 340 3.04 3.21 -26.71
CA ALA A 340 4.39 3.73 -26.58
C ALA A 340 5.11 3.06 -25.39
N CYS A 341 4.46 2.98 -24.22
CA CYS A 341 5.03 2.28 -23.06
C CYS A 341 5.27 0.79 -23.32
N THR A 342 4.28 0.07 -23.88
CA THR A 342 4.40 -1.38 -24.09
C THR A 342 5.37 -1.74 -25.20
N PHE A 343 5.50 -0.94 -26.26
CA PHE A 343 6.51 -1.14 -27.29
C PHE A 343 7.91 -0.86 -26.77
N ALA A 344 8.10 0.20 -25.95
CA ALA A 344 9.37 0.41 -25.28
C ALA A 344 9.74 -0.81 -24.42
N TYR A 345 8.78 -1.32 -23.62
CA TYR A 345 8.96 -2.54 -22.84
C TYR A 345 9.37 -3.76 -23.67
N MET A 346 8.67 -4.04 -24.77
CA MET A 346 9.01 -5.15 -25.67
C MET A 346 10.38 -4.98 -26.32
N GLY A 347 10.74 -3.75 -26.69
CA GLY A 347 12.07 -3.45 -27.24
C GLY A 347 13.20 -3.74 -26.27
N PHE A 348 13.04 -3.39 -24.99
CA PHE A 348 14.02 -3.74 -23.95
C PHE A 348 13.99 -5.23 -23.56
N LEU A 349 12.82 -5.86 -23.58
CA LEU A 349 12.68 -7.28 -23.24
C LEU A 349 13.34 -8.20 -24.26
N HIS A 350 13.26 -7.84 -25.54
CA HIS A 350 13.77 -8.65 -26.66
C HIS A 350 15.05 -8.10 -27.29
N ASP A 351 15.58 -7.00 -26.78
CA ASP A 351 16.73 -6.28 -27.35
C ASP A 351 16.53 -5.95 -28.85
N ASP A 352 15.35 -5.43 -29.19
CA ASP A 352 14.95 -5.16 -30.59
C ASP A 352 14.64 -3.67 -30.79
N THR A 353 15.52 -3.02 -31.55
CA THR A 353 15.49 -1.59 -31.83
C THR A 353 14.25 -1.16 -32.60
N ARG A 354 13.62 -2.05 -33.38
CA ARG A 354 12.42 -1.73 -34.16
C ARG A 354 11.25 -1.39 -33.26
N TYR A 355 11.12 -2.09 -32.12
CA TYR A 355 10.11 -1.77 -31.12
C TYR A 355 10.41 -0.44 -30.42
N LEU A 356 11.68 -0.12 -30.18
CA LEU A 356 12.08 1.17 -29.61
C LEU A 356 11.76 2.33 -30.56
N ASP A 357 12.08 2.22 -31.85
CA ASP A 357 11.78 3.23 -32.88
C ASP A 357 10.27 3.42 -33.05
N ALA A 358 9.52 2.32 -33.04
CA ALA A 358 8.07 2.35 -33.04
C ALA A 358 7.53 3.03 -31.77
N SER A 359 8.08 2.74 -30.60
CA SER A 359 7.66 3.35 -29.33
C SER A 359 7.77 4.88 -29.36
N GLN A 360 8.84 5.42 -29.94
CA GLN A 360 9.06 6.87 -30.09
C GLN A 360 8.05 7.49 -31.06
N THR A 361 7.78 6.82 -32.18
CA THR A 361 6.77 7.27 -33.15
C THR A 361 5.38 7.35 -32.53
N LEU A 362 5.02 6.33 -31.74
CA LEU A 362 3.73 6.26 -31.02
C LEU A 362 3.65 7.33 -29.93
N TYR A 363 4.75 7.57 -29.20
CA TYR A 363 4.87 8.64 -28.21
C TYR A 363 4.60 10.03 -28.83
N ILE A 364 5.24 10.34 -29.97
CA ILE A 364 5.04 11.61 -30.69
C ILE A 364 3.58 11.73 -31.17
N ARG A 365 2.99 10.65 -31.68
CA ARG A 365 1.58 10.63 -32.09
C ARG A 365 0.64 10.90 -30.92
N ALA A 366 0.90 10.28 -29.78
CA ALA A 366 0.15 10.50 -28.55
C ALA A 366 0.28 11.94 -28.03
N LEU A 367 1.48 12.53 -28.05
CA LEU A 367 1.68 13.93 -27.67
C LEU A 367 0.87 14.90 -28.54
N ARG A 368 0.87 14.70 -29.86
CA ARG A 368 0.06 15.52 -30.78
C ARG A 368 -1.43 15.36 -30.50
N GLY A 369 -1.89 14.13 -30.29
CA GLY A 369 -3.27 13.85 -29.93
C GLY A 369 -3.66 14.50 -28.60
N LEU A 370 -2.77 14.46 -27.60
CA LEU A 370 -2.99 15.11 -26.30
C LEU A 370 -3.12 16.62 -26.47
N ALA A 371 -2.25 17.26 -27.25
CA ALA A 371 -2.34 18.70 -27.52
C ALA A 371 -3.68 19.09 -28.16
N THR A 372 -4.20 18.29 -29.09
CA THR A 372 -5.53 18.50 -29.68
C THR A 372 -6.64 18.37 -28.64
N LEU A 373 -6.59 17.33 -27.78
CA LEU A 373 -7.59 17.13 -26.73
C LEU A 373 -7.53 18.19 -25.61
N LEU A 374 -6.39 18.87 -25.44
CA LEU A 374 -6.23 19.97 -24.50
C LEU A 374 -6.72 21.32 -25.05
N SER A 375 -7.06 21.40 -26.34
CA SER A 375 -7.53 22.64 -26.98
C SER A 375 -8.98 22.98 -26.62
N ASP A 376 -9.73 22.02 -26.09
CA ASP A 376 -11.12 22.19 -25.65
C ASP A 376 -11.24 21.86 -24.16
N GLU A 377 -11.90 22.73 -23.41
CA GLU A 377 -11.91 22.66 -21.93
C GLU A 377 -12.68 21.45 -21.40
N GLU A 378 -13.80 21.10 -22.03
CA GLU A 378 -14.64 19.96 -21.65
C GLU A 378 -13.88 18.64 -21.85
N THR A 379 -13.25 18.47 -23.01
CA THR A 379 -12.43 17.29 -23.29
C THR A 379 -11.17 17.24 -22.44
N ALA A 380 -10.56 18.38 -22.11
CA ALA A 380 -9.38 18.46 -21.24
C ALA A 380 -9.64 17.90 -19.82
N LYS A 381 -10.87 18.03 -19.31
CA LYS A 381 -11.26 17.50 -18.00
C LYS A 381 -11.54 15.99 -18.01
N SER A 382 -11.58 15.33 -19.18
CA SER A 382 -11.92 13.91 -19.29
C SER A 382 -10.87 12.95 -18.72
N ASP A 383 -11.30 11.77 -18.26
CA ASP A 383 -10.42 10.71 -17.74
C ASP A 383 -9.36 10.29 -18.76
N LYS A 384 -9.77 10.22 -20.03
CA LYS A 384 -8.89 9.86 -21.14
C LYS A 384 -7.70 10.81 -21.27
N VAL A 385 -7.90 12.12 -21.10
CA VAL A 385 -6.83 13.13 -21.22
C VAL A 385 -5.83 12.98 -20.09
N LEU A 386 -6.31 12.90 -18.85
CA LEU A 386 -5.43 12.71 -17.70
C LEU A 386 -4.67 11.38 -17.77
N ALA A 387 -5.34 10.29 -18.16
CA ALA A 387 -4.73 8.98 -18.32
C ALA A 387 -3.65 8.98 -19.41
N SER A 388 -3.90 9.68 -20.53
CA SER A 388 -2.92 9.86 -21.60
C SER A 388 -1.69 10.61 -21.09
N ALA A 389 -1.90 11.72 -20.38
CA ALA A 389 -0.81 12.50 -19.81
C ALA A 389 0.04 11.67 -18.81
N ILE A 390 -0.61 10.91 -17.92
CA ILE A 390 0.09 10.02 -16.98
C ILE A 390 0.88 8.93 -17.71
N ALA A 391 0.31 8.28 -18.72
CA ALA A 391 1.02 7.26 -19.50
C ALA A 391 2.26 7.83 -20.20
N LEU A 392 2.15 9.03 -20.80
CA LEU A 392 3.29 9.73 -21.42
C LEU A 392 4.34 10.17 -20.39
N ALA A 393 3.92 10.59 -19.20
CA ALA A 393 4.83 10.91 -18.11
C ALA A 393 5.63 9.68 -17.67
N ILE A 394 4.98 8.51 -17.56
CA ILE A 394 5.67 7.25 -17.22
C ILE A 394 6.64 6.84 -18.34
N PHE A 395 6.24 6.98 -19.61
CA PHE A 395 7.14 6.77 -20.75
C PHE A 395 8.40 7.61 -20.64
N GLU A 396 8.27 8.89 -20.30
CA GLU A 396 9.40 9.82 -20.14
C GLU A 396 10.29 9.49 -18.94
N LYS A 397 9.75 8.91 -17.87
CA LYS A 397 10.60 8.47 -16.76
C LYS A 397 11.48 7.29 -17.15
N HIS A 398 11.00 6.37 -17.98
CA HIS A 398 11.82 5.24 -18.47
C HIS A 398 12.80 5.63 -19.57
N ASN A 399 12.37 6.49 -20.50
CA ASN A 399 13.15 6.80 -21.70
C ASN A 399 14.00 8.06 -21.55
N CYS A 400 13.58 9.00 -20.69
CA CYS A 400 14.19 10.32 -20.46
C CYS A 400 14.62 10.99 -21.76
N THR A 401 13.66 11.36 -22.62
CA THR A 401 13.99 11.98 -23.91
C THR A 401 14.72 13.32 -23.72
N SER A 402 14.44 14.02 -22.61
CA SER A 402 15.26 15.11 -22.07
C SER A 402 15.34 15.00 -20.54
N SER A 403 16.28 15.74 -19.94
CA SER A 403 16.47 15.77 -18.48
C SER A 403 15.28 16.32 -17.70
N ASP A 404 14.45 17.14 -18.33
CA ASP A 404 13.33 17.87 -17.73
C ASP A 404 11.94 17.42 -18.24
N ALA A 405 11.87 16.54 -19.26
CA ALA A 405 10.61 16.17 -19.92
C ALA A 405 9.57 15.62 -18.94
N TRP A 406 9.98 14.73 -18.04
CA TRP A 406 9.08 14.16 -17.04
C TRP A 406 8.57 15.20 -16.04
N ILE A 407 9.37 16.24 -15.73
CA ILE A 407 8.99 17.33 -14.82
C ILE A 407 7.93 18.20 -15.50
N ARG A 408 8.13 18.53 -16.79
CA ARG A 408 7.11 19.23 -17.58
C ARG A 408 5.79 18.47 -17.64
N HIS A 409 5.83 17.16 -17.84
CA HIS A 409 4.64 16.30 -17.74
C HIS A 409 4.02 16.30 -16.35
N ALA A 410 4.82 16.22 -15.28
CA ALA A 410 4.32 16.29 -13.91
C ALA A 410 3.62 17.64 -13.61
N SER A 411 4.17 18.75 -14.10
CA SER A 411 3.54 20.07 -14.01
C SER A 411 2.22 20.12 -14.79
N GLY A 412 2.19 19.59 -16.01
CA GLY A 412 0.95 19.49 -16.80
C GLY A 412 -0.13 18.64 -16.12
N ILE A 413 0.25 17.50 -15.56
CA ILE A 413 -0.66 16.61 -14.81
C ILE A 413 -1.17 17.30 -13.53
N ARG A 414 -0.31 18.02 -12.80
CA ARG A 414 -0.72 18.86 -11.66
C ARG A 414 -1.81 19.85 -12.09
N THR A 415 -1.60 20.56 -13.20
CA THR A 415 -2.59 21.52 -13.73
C THR A 415 -3.90 20.82 -14.11
N LEU A 416 -3.84 19.66 -14.77
CA LEU A 416 -5.03 18.89 -15.12
C LEU A 416 -5.80 18.38 -13.91
N MET A 417 -5.11 17.88 -12.89
CA MET A 417 -5.74 17.46 -11.62
C MET A 417 -6.43 18.64 -10.93
N LYS A 418 -5.79 19.82 -10.90
CA LYS A 418 -6.40 21.05 -10.37
C LYS A 418 -7.61 21.49 -11.18
N LEU A 419 -7.52 21.47 -12.52
CA LEU A 419 -8.62 21.85 -13.41
C LEU A 419 -9.86 20.95 -13.25
N ARG A 420 -9.64 19.66 -12.99
CA ARG A 420 -10.70 18.68 -12.74
C ARG A 420 -11.33 18.77 -11.36
N GLY A 421 -10.59 19.30 -10.38
CA GLY A 421 -10.98 19.36 -8.98
C GLY A 421 -10.88 18.01 -8.25
N PRO A 422 -10.88 18.02 -6.90
CA PRO A 422 -10.69 16.82 -6.09
C PRO A 422 -11.81 15.78 -6.25
N GLU A 423 -13.06 16.22 -6.45
CA GLU A 423 -14.22 15.32 -6.57
C GLU A 423 -14.08 14.33 -7.74
N ALA A 424 -13.45 14.76 -8.83
CA ALA A 424 -13.17 13.94 -10.00
C ALA A 424 -12.18 12.79 -9.74
N HIS A 425 -11.62 12.71 -8.52
CA HIS A 425 -10.64 11.71 -8.08
C HIS A 425 -11.15 10.84 -6.91
N LEU A 426 -12.40 10.99 -6.47
CA LEU A 426 -12.97 10.21 -5.37
C LEU A 426 -13.36 8.79 -5.77
N THR A 427 -13.79 8.59 -7.02
CA THR A 427 -14.37 7.34 -7.52
C THR A 427 -13.86 6.97 -8.92
N GLY A 428 -14.25 5.79 -9.41
CA GLY A 428 -13.95 5.32 -10.76
C GLY A 428 -12.45 5.30 -11.09
N PHE A 429 -12.14 5.55 -12.36
CA PHE A 429 -10.75 5.57 -12.84
C PHE A 429 -9.99 6.83 -12.40
N GLY A 430 -10.70 7.92 -12.12
CA GLY A 430 -10.18 9.13 -11.47
C GLY A 430 -9.38 8.83 -10.20
N ARG A 431 -9.91 7.95 -9.33
CA ARG A 431 -9.24 7.51 -8.09
C ARG A 431 -7.98 6.70 -8.36
N ALA A 432 -8.00 5.81 -9.36
CA ALA A 432 -6.84 5.00 -9.72
C ALA A 432 -5.70 5.84 -10.30
N MET A 433 -6.01 6.83 -11.15
CA MET A 433 -5.04 7.80 -11.66
C MET A 433 -4.40 8.61 -10.53
N TYR A 434 -5.22 9.06 -9.56
CA TYR A 434 -4.75 9.80 -8.40
C TYR A 434 -3.79 8.98 -7.53
N ILE A 435 -4.19 7.77 -7.12
CA ILE A 435 -3.38 6.90 -6.25
C ILE A 435 -2.04 6.53 -6.88
N VAL A 436 -2.01 6.26 -8.20
CA VAL A 436 -0.77 5.94 -8.90
C VAL A 436 0.15 7.16 -8.99
N TYR A 437 -0.38 8.32 -9.39
CA TYR A 437 0.47 9.46 -9.74
C TYR A 437 0.84 10.39 -8.57
N ARG A 438 0.08 10.37 -7.45
CA ARG A 438 0.33 11.23 -6.28
C ARG A 438 1.75 11.11 -5.72
N ASN A 439 2.36 9.93 -5.79
CA ASN A 439 3.73 9.72 -5.31
C ASN A 439 4.77 10.46 -6.17
N PHE A 440 4.59 10.51 -7.48
CA PHE A 440 5.51 11.23 -8.38
C PHE A 440 5.38 12.76 -8.26
N LEU A 441 4.22 13.26 -7.82
CA LEU A 441 4.00 14.68 -7.57
C LEU A 441 4.79 15.18 -6.35
N ILE A 442 5.05 14.31 -5.37
CA ILE A 442 5.96 14.61 -4.25
C ILE A 442 7.39 14.77 -4.76
N THR A 443 7.87 13.85 -5.61
CA THR A 443 9.19 13.96 -6.26
C THR A 443 9.31 15.26 -7.05
N ALA A 444 8.32 15.58 -7.88
CA ALA A 444 8.32 16.80 -8.69
C ALA A 444 8.40 18.05 -7.80
N ALA A 445 7.59 18.12 -6.74
CA ALA A 445 7.60 19.25 -5.80
C ALA A 445 8.97 19.43 -5.12
N LEU A 446 9.63 18.33 -4.70
CA LEU A 446 10.98 18.39 -4.11
C LEU A 446 12.03 18.92 -5.10
N VAL A 447 11.98 18.47 -6.35
CA VAL A 447 12.93 18.87 -7.41
C VAL A 447 12.69 20.32 -7.85
N GLU A 448 11.43 20.73 -8.01
CA GLU A 448 11.05 22.11 -8.33
C GLU A 448 11.31 23.08 -7.17
N GLY A 449 11.43 22.57 -5.93
CA GLY A 449 11.57 23.38 -4.72
C GLY A 449 10.27 24.02 -4.26
N GLU A 450 9.14 23.42 -4.64
CA GLU A 450 7.80 23.91 -4.39
C GLU A 450 7.07 23.08 -3.32
N ALA A 451 6.01 23.65 -2.75
CA ALA A 451 5.11 22.88 -1.91
C ALA A 451 4.27 21.91 -2.77
N CYS A 452 3.94 20.73 -2.25
CA CYS A 452 3.06 19.81 -2.95
C CYS A 452 1.62 20.32 -2.86
N PHE A 453 0.96 20.56 -3.99
CA PHE A 453 -0.41 21.07 -4.00
C PHE A 453 -1.43 20.13 -3.34
N LEU A 454 -1.08 18.85 -3.20
CA LEU A 454 -1.90 17.87 -2.50
C LEU A 454 -2.04 18.16 -1.00
N GLU A 455 -1.24 19.11 -0.48
CA GLU A 455 -1.37 19.68 0.86
C GLU A 455 -2.33 20.88 0.91
N GLU A 456 -2.96 21.29 -0.19
CA GLU A 456 -4.01 22.32 -0.15
C GLU A 456 -5.27 21.76 0.55
N PRO A 457 -6.08 22.59 1.25
CA PRO A 457 -7.18 22.11 2.09
C PRO A 457 -8.17 21.18 1.39
N GLU A 458 -8.51 21.49 0.14
CA GLU A 458 -9.41 20.70 -0.70
C GLU A 458 -8.86 19.31 -1.01
N TRP A 459 -7.54 19.20 -1.20
CA TRP A 459 -6.84 17.94 -1.47
C TRP A 459 -6.57 17.14 -0.21
N ARG A 460 -6.39 17.80 0.95
CA ARG A 460 -6.39 17.10 2.26
C ARG A 460 -7.74 16.42 2.51
N ALA A 461 -8.84 17.15 2.29
CA ALA A 461 -10.19 16.59 2.42
C ALA A 461 -10.40 15.38 1.49
N LEU A 462 -9.91 15.44 0.25
CA LEU A 462 -9.90 14.30 -0.67
C LEU A 462 -9.14 13.10 -0.09
N ASN A 463 -7.92 13.30 0.42
CA ASN A 463 -7.11 12.22 0.99
C ASN A 463 -7.77 11.59 2.22
N GLU A 464 -8.34 12.41 3.11
CA GLU A 464 -9.08 11.96 4.28
C GLU A 464 -10.31 11.14 3.88
N GLN A 465 -11.04 11.57 2.86
CA GLN A 465 -12.20 10.84 2.35
C GLN A 465 -11.79 9.51 1.70
N ILE A 466 -10.72 9.49 0.90
CA ILE A 466 -10.18 8.25 0.31
C ILE A 466 -9.76 7.27 1.42
N ALA A 467 -9.07 7.75 2.46
CA ALA A 467 -8.67 6.94 3.60
C ALA A 467 -9.89 6.39 4.37
N ALA A 468 -10.90 7.24 4.62
CA ALA A 468 -12.14 6.83 5.29
C ALA A 468 -12.93 5.80 4.45
N ASP A 469 -12.93 5.91 3.14
CA ASP A 469 -13.58 4.94 2.26
C ASP A 469 -12.82 3.62 2.20
N ASN A 470 -11.49 3.67 2.14
CA ASN A 470 -10.65 2.47 2.23
C ASN A 470 -10.87 1.75 3.58
N ALA A 471 -11.00 2.51 4.68
CA ALA A 471 -11.24 1.97 6.00
C ALA A 471 -12.55 1.17 6.12
N LYS A 472 -13.56 1.46 5.27
CA LYS A 472 -14.85 0.76 5.25
C LYS A 472 -14.81 -0.56 4.48
N LEU A 473 -13.76 -0.82 3.70
CA LEU A 473 -13.67 -2.04 2.90
C LEU A 473 -13.51 -3.27 3.81
N PRO A 474 -14.13 -4.42 3.46
CA PRO A 474 -14.09 -5.62 4.29
C PRO A 474 -12.70 -6.24 4.43
N ASN A 475 -11.77 -5.90 3.52
CA ASN A 475 -10.36 -6.27 3.54
C ASN A 475 -9.45 -5.14 4.06
N SER A 476 -10.02 -4.07 4.62
CA SER A 476 -9.25 -3.00 5.25
C SER A 476 -8.48 -3.54 6.45
N SER A 477 -7.19 -3.20 6.53
CA SER A 477 -6.29 -3.66 7.58
C SER A 477 -5.63 -2.47 8.28
N LEU A 478 -5.15 -2.68 9.51
CA LEU A 478 -4.30 -1.71 10.20
C LEU A 478 -3.10 -1.31 9.30
N TYR A 479 -2.54 -2.29 8.60
CA TYR A 479 -1.47 -2.08 7.61
C TYR A 479 -1.84 -1.03 6.56
N THR A 480 -3.04 -1.11 5.98
CA THR A 480 -3.47 -0.14 4.95
C THR A 480 -3.66 1.26 5.51
N ASP A 481 -4.14 1.40 6.74
CA ASP A 481 -4.32 2.69 7.41
C ASP A 481 -2.97 3.36 7.71
N VAL A 482 -2.02 2.59 8.24
CA VAL A 482 -0.67 3.07 8.54
C VAL A 482 0.04 3.55 7.26
N VAL A 483 -0.16 2.85 6.14
CA VAL A 483 0.39 3.26 4.84
C VAL A 483 -0.13 4.62 4.38
N GLU A 484 -1.44 4.84 4.46
CA GLU A 484 -2.04 6.11 4.06
C GLU A 484 -1.62 7.26 5.01
N ARG A 485 -1.53 7.01 6.32
CA ARG A 485 -1.00 8.00 7.28
C ARG A 485 0.46 8.35 7.00
N GLY A 486 1.29 7.37 6.65
CA GLY A 486 2.68 7.62 6.25
C GLY A 486 2.77 8.51 5.02
N PHE A 487 1.93 8.27 4.01
CA PHE A 487 1.82 9.13 2.83
C PHE A 487 1.44 10.57 3.21
N LEU A 488 0.44 10.75 4.08
CA LEU A 488 -0.02 12.06 4.55
C LEU A 488 1.04 12.87 5.32
N GLU A 489 2.00 12.20 5.98
CA GLU A 489 3.12 12.90 6.59
C GLU A 489 4.23 13.24 5.59
N VAL A 490 4.53 12.33 4.65
CA VAL A 490 5.57 12.54 3.64
C VAL A 490 5.21 13.66 2.66
N ILE A 491 3.93 13.85 2.34
CA ILE A 491 3.44 14.89 1.42
C ILE A 491 3.74 16.33 1.89
N LYS A 492 3.96 16.53 3.20
CA LYS A 492 4.28 17.82 3.83
C LYS A 492 5.74 18.23 3.64
N ILE A 493 6.63 17.26 3.41
CA ILE A 493 8.09 17.46 3.33
C ILE A 493 8.48 18.53 2.29
N PRO A 494 7.96 18.55 1.05
CA PRO A 494 8.29 19.59 0.07
C PRO A 494 7.94 21.00 0.57
N GLY A 495 6.81 21.16 1.26
CA GLY A 495 6.41 22.43 1.88
C GLY A 495 7.36 22.89 2.97
N TYR A 496 7.89 21.97 3.79
CA TYR A 496 8.92 22.29 4.77
C TYR A 496 10.24 22.71 4.11
N VAL A 497 10.69 22.00 3.07
CA VAL A 497 11.89 22.37 2.30
C VAL A 497 11.77 23.78 1.74
N LYS A 498 10.62 24.12 1.12
CA LYS A 498 10.35 25.46 0.61
C LYS A 498 10.41 26.52 1.71
N ARG A 499 9.73 26.30 2.83
CA ARG A 499 9.73 27.22 3.98
C ARG A 499 11.12 27.39 4.59
N THR A 500 11.92 26.33 4.69
CA THR A 500 13.30 26.42 5.18
C THR A 500 14.17 27.27 4.25
N ARG A 501 13.99 27.18 2.93
CA ARG A 501 14.71 28.05 1.97
C ARG A 501 14.30 29.51 2.11
N GLN A 502 13.01 29.79 2.31
CA GLN A 502 12.49 31.16 2.51
C GLN A 502 12.99 31.83 3.79
N LEU A 503 13.38 31.05 4.81
CA LEU A 503 13.94 31.60 6.04
C LEU A 503 15.19 32.47 5.77
N HIS A 504 15.91 32.23 4.67
CA HIS A 504 17.07 33.04 4.28
C HIS A 504 16.72 34.47 3.86
N ASP A 505 15.51 34.69 3.36
CA ASP A 505 15.08 35.96 2.77
C ASP A 505 14.38 36.88 3.79
N LEU A 506 14.14 36.41 5.02
CA LEU A 506 13.37 37.12 6.04
C LEU A 506 14.22 38.02 6.94
N SER A 507 13.61 39.11 7.42
CA SER A 507 14.22 40.02 8.40
C SER A 507 14.47 39.33 9.76
N SER A 508 15.42 39.82 10.56
CA SER A 508 15.82 39.14 11.81
C SER A 508 14.69 38.93 12.84
N LYS A 509 13.68 39.80 12.88
CA LYS A 509 12.54 39.67 13.83
C LYS A 509 11.46 38.72 13.31
N GLU A 510 11.10 38.85 12.03
CA GLU A 510 10.10 37.97 11.39
C GLU A 510 10.64 36.56 11.22
N GLY A 511 11.93 36.44 10.87
CA GLY A 511 12.66 35.19 10.78
C GLY A 511 12.64 34.40 12.08
N ALA A 512 12.80 35.03 13.25
CA ALA A 512 12.78 34.31 14.53
C ALA A 512 11.42 33.66 14.85
N LYS A 513 10.31 34.38 14.61
CA LYS A 513 8.96 33.84 14.79
C LYS A 513 8.67 32.72 13.78
N PHE A 514 9.00 32.98 12.51
CA PHE A 514 8.81 32.01 11.43
C PHE A 514 9.64 30.74 11.64
N GLN A 515 10.89 30.87 12.10
CA GLN A 515 11.79 29.78 12.45
C GLN A 515 11.23 28.92 13.58
N ALA A 516 10.69 29.54 14.64
CA ALA A 516 10.10 28.82 15.76
C ALA A 516 8.89 27.97 15.33
N THR A 517 7.97 28.55 14.56
CA THR A 517 6.80 27.84 14.02
C THR A 517 7.22 26.72 13.06
N LEU A 518 8.15 27.00 12.15
CA LEU A 518 8.65 25.99 11.20
C LEU A 518 9.34 24.83 11.92
N LEU A 519 10.15 25.11 12.94
CA LEU A 519 10.81 24.07 13.74
C LEU A 519 9.78 23.18 14.44
N GLN A 520 8.75 23.78 15.03
CA GLN A 520 7.67 23.05 15.69
C GLN A 520 6.95 22.12 14.71
N ASP A 521 6.58 22.61 13.53
CA ASP A 521 5.88 21.80 12.52
C ASP A 521 6.76 20.63 12.03
N VAL A 522 8.04 20.90 11.72
CA VAL A 522 8.99 19.88 11.26
C VAL A 522 9.22 18.82 12.34
N GLN A 523 9.34 19.22 13.60
CA GLN A 523 9.47 18.30 14.73
C GLN A 523 8.20 17.46 14.95
N ALA A 524 7.01 18.05 14.79
CA ALA A 524 5.74 17.34 14.89
C ALA A 524 5.61 16.25 13.81
N THR A 525 5.87 16.59 12.54
CA THR A 525 5.85 15.59 11.46
C THR A 525 6.95 14.55 11.62
N ARG A 526 8.14 14.92 12.10
CA ARG A 526 9.19 13.94 12.43
C ARG A 526 8.76 12.97 13.53
N ALA A 527 8.09 13.43 14.58
CA ALA A 527 7.56 12.56 15.63
C ALA A 527 6.45 11.64 15.11
N ALA A 528 5.52 12.17 14.32
CA ALA A 528 4.45 11.39 13.69
C ALA A 528 5.01 10.29 12.78
N LEU A 529 5.98 10.63 11.91
CA LEU A 529 6.57 9.68 10.97
C LEU A 529 7.35 8.56 11.68
N ARG A 530 7.96 8.83 12.84
CA ARG A 530 8.56 7.79 13.70
C ARG A 530 7.50 6.87 14.32
N GLY A 531 6.40 7.44 14.82
CA GLY A 531 5.29 6.65 15.35
C GLY A 531 4.73 5.70 14.29
N ILE A 532 4.49 6.23 13.08
CA ILE A 532 4.06 5.46 11.90
C ILE A 532 5.07 4.37 11.55
N TYR A 533 6.37 4.66 11.55
CA TYR A 533 7.41 3.67 11.29
C TYR A 533 7.36 2.49 12.27
N THR A 534 7.20 2.77 13.57
CA THR A 534 7.08 1.73 14.60
C THR A 534 5.79 0.93 14.44
N GLU A 535 4.65 1.61 14.27
CA GLU A 535 3.35 0.97 14.09
C GLU A 535 3.28 0.12 12.82
N PHE A 536 3.95 0.55 11.75
CA PHE A 536 4.06 -0.21 10.51
C PHE A 536 4.86 -1.51 10.72
N GLY A 537 5.97 -1.44 11.47
CA GLY A 537 6.75 -2.61 11.85
C GLY A 537 5.95 -3.63 12.65
N VAL A 538 5.12 -3.15 13.60
CA VAL A 538 4.18 -4.00 14.34
C VAL A 538 3.14 -4.61 13.41
N SER A 539 2.55 -3.81 12.50
CA SER A 539 1.53 -4.26 11.55
C SER A 539 2.04 -5.35 10.60
N ILE A 540 3.27 -5.22 10.10
CA ILE A 540 3.93 -6.26 9.29
C ILE A 540 4.10 -7.54 10.11
N SER A 541 4.56 -7.41 11.36
CA SER A 541 4.83 -8.55 12.23
C SER A 541 3.55 -9.31 12.59
N MET A 542 2.45 -8.59 12.87
CA MET A 542 1.13 -9.18 13.09
C MET A 542 0.61 -9.93 11.86
N LEU A 543 0.82 -9.39 10.65
CA LEU A 543 0.43 -10.07 9.41
C LEU A 543 1.27 -11.32 9.14
N ARG A 544 2.57 -11.29 9.47
CA ARG A 544 3.48 -12.44 9.33
C ARG A 544 3.20 -13.54 10.36
N ALA A 545 2.89 -13.18 11.61
CA ALA A 545 2.58 -14.14 12.67
C ALA A 545 1.31 -14.96 12.42
N GLY A 546 0.43 -14.52 11.50
CA GLY A 546 -0.80 -15.21 11.14
C GLY A 546 -0.71 -16.18 9.95
N GLN A 547 0.45 -16.40 9.32
CA GLN A 547 0.58 -17.22 8.10
C GLN A 547 1.76 -18.19 8.18
N ASP A 548 1.47 -19.50 8.24
CA ASP A 548 2.45 -20.59 8.39
C ASP A 548 3.09 -21.00 7.03
N GLU A 549 4.38 -21.31 7.03
CA GLU A 549 5.27 -21.37 5.85
C GLU A 549 5.12 -22.63 4.94
N ARG A 550 4.14 -23.52 5.14
CA ARG A 550 4.09 -24.79 4.36
C ARG A 550 2.74 -25.24 3.78
N ASP A 551 1.72 -24.38 3.77
CA ASP A 551 0.61 -24.50 2.81
C ASP A 551 0.59 -23.24 1.94
N ALA A 552 1.43 -23.24 0.91
CA ALA A 552 1.34 -22.31 -0.20
C ALA A 552 0.03 -22.55 -0.98
N PHE A 553 -1.09 -22.11 -0.42
CA PHE A 553 -2.35 -21.97 -1.13
C PHE A 553 -2.90 -20.55 -0.94
N VAL A 554 -2.52 -19.72 -1.92
CA VAL A 554 -3.18 -18.50 -2.43
C VAL A 554 -4.25 -17.89 -1.51
N GLY A 555 -3.81 -17.05 -0.58
CA GLY A 555 -4.46 -15.74 -0.47
C GLY A 555 -4.14 -14.91 -1.73
N PRO A 556 -4.99 -13.96 -2.14
CA PRO A 556 -4.89 -13.33 -3.47
C PRO A 556 -3.59 -12.54 -3.73
N LEU A 557 -2.71 -12.38 -2.73
CA LEU A 557 -1.45 -11.63 -2.83
C LEU A 557 -0.25 -12.51 -2.41
N PRO A 558 0.66 -12.88 -3.33
CA PRO A 558 1.89 -13.60 -2.98
C PRO A 558 2.79 -12.83 -1.99
N HIS A 559 3.33 -13.52 -0.97
CA HIS A 559 4.16 -12.93 0.10
C HIS A 559 5.31 -12.06 -0.39
N PHE A 560 5.94 -12.46 -1.50
CA PHE A 560 7.01 -11.70 -2.15
C PHE A 560 6.63 -10.23 -2.41
N PHE A 561 5.41 -9.99 -2.92
CA PHE A 561 4.95 -8.62 -3.20
C PHE A 561 4.65 -7.83 -1.93
N PHE A 562 4.10 -8.50 -0.90
CA PHE A 562 3.84 -7.87 0.39
C PHE A 562 5.14 -7.47 1.10
N ASP A 563 6.13 -8.36 1.15
CA ASP A 563 7.43 -8.09 1.76
C ASP A 563 8.22 -7.05 0.98
N GLY A 564 8.18 -7.12 -0.35
CA GLY A 564 8.75 -6.10 -1.24
C GLY A 564 8.14 -4.73 -0.99
N TYR A 565 6.82 -4.62 -0.98
CA TYR A 565 6.12 -3.37 -0.69
C TYR A 565 6.47 -2.85 0.71
N SER A 566 6.41 -3.71 1.72
CA SER A 566 6.69 -3.36 3.11
C SER A 566 8.10 -2.82 3.30
N SER A 567 9.09 -3.46 2.67
CA SER A 567 10.49 -3.04 2.70
C SER A 567 10.70 -1.68 2.02
N LEU A 568 10.11 -1.49 0.83
CA LEU A 568 10.18 -0.23 0.10
C LEU A 568 9.46 0.90 0.83
N PHE A 569 8.29 0.65 1.42
CA PHE A 569 7.55 1.64 2.19
C PHE A 569 8.32 2.06 3.44
N THR A 570 8.87 1.08 4.18
CA THR A 570 9.77 1.31 5.32
C THR A 570 10.97 2.16 4.92
N ARG A 571 11.57 1.89 3.75
CA ARG A 571 12.64 2.71 3.19
C ARG A 571 12.15 4.14 2.91
N GLY A 572 10.97 4.33 2.33
CA GLY A 572 10.35 5.64 2.12
C GLY A 572 10.22 6.44 3.42
N LEU A 573 9.67 5.84 4.48
CA LEU A 573 9.57 6.49 5.79
C LEU A 573 10.94 6.95 6.33
N ARG A 574 11.97 6.10 6.21
CA ARG A 574 13.35 6.45 6.62
C ARG A 574 13.92 7.59 5.79
N LEU A 575 13.73 7.59 4.47
CA LEU A 575 14.18 8.69 3.60
C LEU A 575 13.47 10.01 3.98
N GLY A 576 12.19 9.95 4.32
CA GLY A 576 11.44 11.11 4.82
C GLY A 576 12.01 11.65 6.14
N LEU A 577 12.31 10.75 7.08
CA LEU A 577 12.98 11.10 8.34
C LEU A 577 14.36 11.75 8.12
N LEU A 578 15.16 11.23 7.19
CA LEU A 578 16.46 11.83 6.83
C LEU A 578 16.32 13.27 6.33
N ILE A 579 15.35 13.54 5.46
CA ILE A 579 15.11 14.90 4.96
C ILE A 579 14.69 15.81 6.12
N LEU A 580 13.73 15.39 6.95
CA LEU A 580 13.29 16.17 8.12
C LEU A 580 14.44 16.44 9.10
N ASN A 581 15.32 15.46 9.31
CA ASN A 581 16.52 15.61 10.11
C ASN A 581 17.46 16.67 9.55
N TYR A 582 17.71 16.68 8.24
CA TYR A 582 18.49 17.75 7.61
C TYR A 582 17.84 19.12 7.76
N LEU A 583 16.50 19.22 7.67
CA LEU A 583 15.79 20.47 7.91
C LEU A 583 15.95 20.94 9.35
N VAL A 584 15.82 20.06 10.34
CA VAL A 584 16.08 20.41 11.76
C VAL A 584 17.49 20.93 11.95
N ALA A 585 18.49 20.28 11.34
CA ALA A 585 19.88 20.72 11.41
C ALA A 585 20.13 22.12 10.79
N ILE A 586 19.40 22.49 9.74
CA ILE A 586 19.46 23.83 9.13
C ILE A 586 18.74 24.86 10.01
N ILE A 587 17.57 24.50 10.55
CA ILE A 587 16.70 25.41 11.31
C ILE A 587 17.25 25.64 12.73
N ASP A 588 17.76 24.60 13.40
CA ASP A 588 18.37 24.69 14.73
C ASP A 588 19.74 23.97 14.75
N PRO A 589 20.83 24.70 14.45
CA PRO A 589 22.18 24.14 14.44
C PRO A 589 22.62 23.52 15.78
N LYS A 590 21.99 23.88 16.91
CA LYS A 590 22.34 23.30 18.22
C LYS A 590 22.05 21.80 18.30
N GLN A 591 21.06 21.33 17.53
CA GLN A 591 20.66 19.91 17.50
C GLN A 591 21.52 19.08 16.53
N ARG A 592 22.46 19.70 15.81
CA ARG A 592 23.19 19.06 14.71
C ARG A 592 23.90 17.77 15.10
N THR A 593 24.58 17.74 16.24
CA THR A 593 25.32 16.56 16.72
C THR A 593 24.40 15.37 16.98
N THR A 594 23.25 15.61 17.63
CA THR A 594 22.22 14.59 17.88
C THR A 594 21.57 14.11 16.59
N ILE A 595 21.36 15.01 15.64
CA ILE A 595 20.78 14.68 14.33
C ILE A 595 21.75 13.85 13.48
N ASP A 596 23.04 14.16 13.52
CA ASP A 596 24.04 13.43 12.74
C ASP A 596 24.22 11.99 13.25
N SER A 597 24.18 11.76 14.57
CA SER A 597 24.21 10.41 15.14
C SER A 597 22.96 9.60 14.78
N GLU A 598 21.79 10.24 14.76
CA GLU A 598 20.56 9.59 14.31
C GLU A 598 20.58 9.27 12.82
N ASN A 599 21.03 10.20 11.97
CA ASN A 599 21.18 9.97 10.55
C ASN A 599 22.12 8.79 10.28
N PHE A 600 23.21 8.68 11.04
CA PHE A 600 24.11 7.54 10.96
C PHE A 600 23.38 6.23 11.26
N ALA A 601 22.54 6.17 12.31
CA ALA A 601 21.74 4.98 12.63
C ALA A 601 20.69 4.67 11.53
N LEU A 602 20.05 5.69 10.96
CA LEU A 602 19.09 5.52 9.87
C LEU A 602 19.75 4.96 8.60
N VAL A 603 20.96 5.44 8.27
CA VAL A 603 21.73 5.02 7.07
C VAL A 603 22.42 3.67 7.28
N ALA A 604 22.98 3.39 8.46
CA ALA A 604 23.60 2.10 8.77
C ALA A 604 22.60 0.94 8.63
N ASN A 605 21.34 1.17 9.03
CA ASN A 605 20.24 0.22 8.85
C ASN A 605 19.71 0.12 7.39
N MET A 606 20.26 0.89 6.44
CA MET A 606 19.97 0.78 5.00
C MET A 606 20.97 -0.08 4.23
N ALA A 607 22.07 -0.52 4.85
CA ALA A 607 23.03 -1.44 4.22
C ALA A 607 22.66 -2.90 4.54
N PRO A 608 22.29 -3.73 3.54
CA PRO A 608 22.13 -5.16 3.75
C PRO A 608 23.36 -5.93 3.22
N ASN A 609 23.58 -7.11 3.80
CA ASN A 609 24.29 -8.24 3.20
C ASN A 609 23.61 -8.69 1.88
N GLN A 610 23.61 -7.83 0.85
CA GLN A 610 23.15 -8.16 -0.50
C GLN A 610 24.22 -7.71 -1.48
N SER A 611 25.16 -8.62 -1.74
CA SER A 611 26.29 -8.48 -2.65
C SER A 611 25.93 -8.30 -4.13
N HIS A 612 24.68 -8.00 -4.49
CA HIS A 612 24.22 -8.00 -5.89
C HIS A 612 23.29 -6.84 -6.31
N LEU A 613 23.13 -5.75 -5.54
CA LEU A 613 22.33 -4.60 -6.00
C LEU A 613 23.17 -3.34 -6.21
N HIS A 614 23.27 -2.98 -7.51
CA HIS A 614 23.51 -1.70 -8.21
C HIS A 614 23.80 -0.39 -7.41
N PRO A 615 24.41 0.66 -8.03
CA PRO A 615 25.10 1.79 -7.37
C PRO A 615 24.21 2.82 -6.62
N ILE A 616 23.06 2.39 -6.10
CA ILE A 616 21.98 3.17 -5.45
C ILE A 616 22.19 3.25 -3.93
N ALA A 617 23.22 2.61 -3.36
CA ALA A 617 23.69 2.88 -1.99
C ALA A 617 24.24 4.33 -1.78
N LYS A 618 24.12 5.20 -2.80
CA LYS A 618 24.64 6.56 -2.85
C LYS A 618 23.55 7.65 -2.84
N THR A 619 22.26 7.31 -2.75
CA THR A 619 21.14 8.28 -2.88
C THR A 619 21.15 9.36 -1.78
N PHE A 620 21.64 9.01 -0.59
CA PHE A 620 21.88 9.93 0.51
C PHE A 620 23.32 9.66 0.98
N LYS A 621 24.28 10.42 0.45
CA LYS A 621 25.63 10.42 1.02
C LYS A 621 25.65 11.35 2.23
N LEU A 622 26.48 11.04 3.22
CA LEU A 622 27.00 12.06 4.13
C LEU A 622 28.19 12.77 3.45
N PRO A 623 28.02 13.85 2.67
CA PRO A 623 28.85 15.01 2.85
C PRO A 623 28.11 15.87 3.88
N LEU A 624 28.56 15.82 5.12
CA LEU A 624 28.15 16.83 6.09
C LEU A 624 29.16 17.96 5.95
N THR A 625 28.66 19.18 5.79
CA THR A 625 29.42 20.37 6.08
C THR A 625 30.00 20.24 7.50
N PRO A 626 31.31 20.47 7.70
CA PRO A 626 31.90 20.34 9.03
C PRO A 626 31.13 21.21 10.04
N PRO A 627 30.92 20.76 11.29
CA PRO A 627 30.14 21.52 12.28
C PRO A 627 30.67 22.95 12.56
N LYS A 628 31.91 23.24 12.15
CA LYS A 628 32.61 24.52 12.35
C LYS A 628 32.81 25.30 11.06
N SER A 629 32.17 24.90 9.98
CA SER A 629 32.42 25.51 8.69
C SER A 629 31.79 26.92 8.60
N PRO A 630 32.42 27.86 7.87
CA PRO A 630 32.01 29.26 7.87
C PRO A 630 30.73 29.52 7.06
N GLY A 631 30.37 28.65 6.11
CA GLY A 631 29.17 28.78 5.30
C GLY A 631 27.91 28.26 6.00
N ARG A 632 26.75 28.82 5.64
CA ARG A 632 25.45 28.33 6.14
C ARG A 632 25.08 27.05 5.39
N PRO A 633 24.69 25.96 6.09
CA PRO A 633 24.32 24.72 5.43
C PRO A 633 23.06 24.90 4.57
N SER A 634 23.10 24.40 3.34
CA SER A 634 22.00 24.42 2.38
C SER A 634 21.63 23.01 1.91
N LEU A 635 20.33 22.78 1.69
CA LEU A 635 19.81 21.50 1.23
C LEU A 635 19.72 21.45 -0.29
N ILE A 636 20.60 20.66 -0.91
CA ILE A 636 20.54 20.35 -2.35
C ILE A 636 19.70 19.10 -2.57
N ILE A 637 18.73 19.21 -3.47
CA ILE A 637 17.89 18.11 -3.94
C ILE A 637 18.11 17.99 -5.45
N ARG A 638 18.47 16.80 -5.93
CA ARG A 638 18.65 16.50 -7.36
C ARG A 638 17.77 15.34 -7.78
N SER A 639 17.20 15.41 -8.98
CA SER A 639 16.47 14.29 -9.58
C SER A 639 17.42 13.13 -9.87
N LEU A 640 16.97 11.91 -9.58
CA LEU A 640 17.58 10.66 -10.06
C LEU A 640 16.83 10.07 -11.27
N ILE A 641 15.84 10.79 -11.79
CA ILE A 641 15.22 10.50 -13.07
C ILE A 641 15.93 11.39 -14.09
N THR A 642 17.05 10.91 -14.61
CA THR A 642 17.87 11.58 -15.64
C THR A 642 18.35 10.55 -16.68
N PRO A 643 18.82 10.99 -17.87
CA PRO A 643 19.33 10.08 -18.89
C PRO A 643 20.46 9.16 -18.41
N GLU A 644 21.25 9.59 -17.42
CA GLU A 644 22.40 8.84 -16.88
C GLU A 644 22.00 7.77 -15.85
N THR A 645 20.87 7.95 -15.17
CA THR A 645 20.43 7.08 -14.06
C THR A 645 19.16 6.30 -14.36
N LYS A 646 18.50 6.56 -15.51
CA LYS A 646 17.28 5.87 -15.92
C LYS A 646 17.45 4.36 -15.96
N GLN A 647 16.37 3.65 -15.67
CA GLN A 647 16.30 2.20 -15.76
C GLN A 647 15.23 1.79 -16.79
N PRO A 648 15.46 0.69 -17.54
CA PRO A 648 14.52 0.24 -18.53
C PRO A 648 13.20 -0.23 -17.88
N PRO A 649 12.08 -0.21 -18.63
CA PRO A 649 10.76 -0.66 -18.17
C PRO A 649 10.68 -2.15 -17.80
N THR A 650 11.74 -2.93 -18.07
CA THR A 650 11.88 -4.33 -17.64
C THR A 650 12.33 -4.48 -16.18
N THR A 651 12.66 -3.37 -15.49
CA THR A 651 13.06 -3.34 -14.09
C THR A 651 11.93 -2.86 -13.18
N ASP A 652 12.03 -3.19 -11.88
CA ASP A 652 11.13 -2.72 -10.82
C ASP A 652 11.43 -1.29 -10.33
N TRP A 653 12.25 -0.52 -11.06
CA TRP A 653 12.71 0.80 -10.60
C TRP A 653 11.56 1.77 -10.29
N MET A 654 10.50 1.76 -11.08
CA MET A 654 9.34 2.62 -10.79
C MET A 654 8.60 2.20 -9.54
N ASP A 655 8.54 0.90 -9.24
CA ASP A 655 7.99 0.32 -8.00
C ASP A 655 8.69 0.90 -6.77
N HIS A 656 10.02 1.03 -6.82
CA HIS A 656 10.81 1.64 -5.76
C HIS A 656 10.45 3.10 -5.59
N ILE A 657 10.27 3.84 -6.68
CA ILE A 657 9.89 5.25 -6.62
C ILE A 657 8.49 5.43 -6.02
N VAL A 658 7.48 4.72 -6.54
CA VAL A 658 6.09 4.92 -6.06
C VAL A 658 5.90 4.42 -4.63
N THR A 659 6.51 3.28 -4.27
CA THR A 659 6.31 2.67 -2.95
C THR A 659 7.07 3.41 -1.85
N THR A 660 8.15 4.12 -2.19
CA THR A 660 8.84 5.06 -1.29
C THR A 660 8.20 6.46 -1.26
N MET A 661 6.97 6.60 -1.77
CA MET A 661 6.25 7.89 -1.85
C MET A 661 7.03 8.96 -2.63
N GLY A 662 7.78 8.53 -3.65
CA GLY A 662 8.56 9.40 -4.54
C GLY A 662 9.97 9.73 -4.03
N LEU A 663 10.32 9.35 -2.79
CA LEU A 663 11.58 9.77 -2.16
C LEU A 663 12.81 9.03 -2.70
N HIS A 664 12.65 7.86 -3.31
CA HIS A 664 13.75 7.15 -3.97
C HIS A 664 14.23 7.84 -5.26
N ALA A 665 13.40 8.69 -5.87
CA ALA A 665 13.72 9.40 -7.11
C ALA A 665 14.51 10.69 -6.90
N VAL A 666 14.91 11.02 -5.67
CA VAL A 666 15.71 12.21 -5.36
C VAL A 666 16.98 11.85 -4.61
N HIS A 667 18.07 12.54 -4.96
CA HIS A 667 19.28 12.58 -4.18
C HIS A 667 19.29 13.85 -3.34
N VAL A 668 19.47 13.70 -2.03
CA VAL A 668 19.48 14.82 -1.08
C VAL A 668 20.83 14.88 -0.37
N SER A 669 21.43 16.07 -0.34
CA SER A 669 22.71 16.33 0.31
C SER A 669 22.72 17.69 0.98
N LEU A 670 23.42 17.79 2.11
CA LEU A 670 23.69 19.06 2.76
C LEU A 670 25.05 19.58 2.27
N VAL A 671 25.10 20.80 1.74
CA VAL A 671 26.36 21.43 1.29
C VAL A 671 26.46 22.85 1.82
N GLU A 672 27.65 23.44 1.69
CA GLU A 672 27.93 24.84 2.00
C GLU A 672 27.87 25.74 0.78
#